data_AF-A0A2E8H8G9-F1
#
_entry.id   AF-A0A2E8H8G9-F1
#
_cell.length_a   1.000
_cell.length_b   1.000
_cell.length_c   1.000
_cell.angle_alpha   90.00
_cell.angle_beta   90.00
_cell.angle_gamma   90.00
#
_symmetry.space_group_name_H-M   'P 1'
#
loop_
_entity.id
_entity.type
_entity.pdbx_description
1 polymer ?
#
loop_
_entity_poly.entity_id
_entity_poly.type
_entity_poly.pdbx_seq_one_letter_code
_entity_poly.pdbx_strand_id
1 'polypeptide(L)'
;MTPIIAATVPVTRPPSWAAQQRLLMSTMSDAVYPFLDRYTHDDGELIYDDRWGGGADDFYEGYTNWPLLYLLGGGDDLVDLSHRGWETVTRQLTRRGQAHKEYARVMDTFHQSESDVFFYHLCLADPSAGQLHMRARRFAGFFLNEDPEAQNYDPEHKILLSARLGSGGPHYTPDEARETSSHRASETYGLPFYDLPGIDSYEDTLDPAKARSMGQAMHDRWQKGEVVGNLSATSLVTNAFLLTGDEKYRDWVLEYTDAWMDRARENDWLMPDNVGHSGTVGEYLDGKWYGGLYGWTYPHGWYNIQMTAITAAANAYLLTRDDRYLELPRRQMDRILDLGEQRDVRKNHMSLWHHWIGQMTAMGERHETLLVPYRYGDAGWFDWQPPSPIFLSALWNLSMADEDWERIERVRQAEAYDWNEVVAFHNKEDGGHDQPWLRYLAGDNPDHPERILQASYQQVVQRLAVIREDTEVGTQHGEHRWQETNPVTTEGLLQLVCGAPQPIYNGGLLFARVSYFDAQRGRPGLPPDVAALVEKVEARRTLLHLVNLNPIEGRELVLQAGAYGEHTFGTAQYSVLTSDFPGTSVDYAAPPVTHQTRTAAVEGPRVRVELPPATEITLDLATERFTNEPAYGATR
;
A
#
# COMPACT_ATOMS: atom_id res chain seq x y z
N MET A 1 -27.34 -17.68 -10.65
CA MET A 1 -26.37 -17.98 -11.73
C MET A 1 -25.66 -16.68 -12.03
N THR A 2 -24.33 -16.69 -12.12
CA THR A 2 -23.56 -15.50 -12.49
C THR A 2 -23.91 -15.10 -13.94
N PRO A 3 -24.29 -13.85 -14.21
CA PRO A 3 -24.55 -13.37 -15.57
C PRO A 3 -23.35 -13.59 -16.49
N ILE A 4 -23.60 -13.90 -17.75
CA ILE A 4 -22.56 -14.10 -18.78
C ILE A 4 -22.67 -13.00 -19.84
N ILE A 5 -21.54 -12.36 -20.16
CA ILE A 5 -21.41 -11.42 -21.27
C ILE A 5 -20.33 -11.94 -22.21
N ALA A 6 -20.63 -12.05 -23.51
CA ALA A 6 -19.66 -12.51 -24.51
C ALA A 6 -19.19 -11.35 -25.39
N ALA A 7 -17.87 -11.20 -25.54
CA ALA A 7 -17.27 -10.30 -26.50
C ALA A 7 -17.51 -10.79 -27.93
N THR A 8 -17.74 -9.84 -28.84
CA THR A 8 -18.01 -10.13 -30.25
C THR A 8 -17.24 -9.22 -31.20
N VAL A 9 -16.67 -8.13 -30.69
CA VAL A 9 -15.90 -7.19 -31.49
C VAL A 9 -14.51 -7.77 -31.72
N PRO A 10 -14.07 -7.96 -32.98
CA PRO A 10 -12.77 -8.55 -33.28
C PRO A 10 -11.65 -7.53 -33.09
N VAL A 11 -10.54 -7.99 -32.52
CA VAL A 11 -9.28 -7.26 -32.44
C VAL A 11 -8.62 -7.26 -33.81
N THR A 12 -8.85 -6.19 -34.58
CA THR A 12 -8.18 -6.00 -35.88
C THR A 12 -6.82 -5.33 -35.77
N ARG A 13 -6.62 -4.55 -34.69
CA ARG A 13 -5.37 -3.88 -34.34
C ARG A 13 -5.22 -3.93 -32.82
N PRO A 14 -4.41 -4.85 -32.28
CA PRO A 14 -4.17 -4.92 -30.85
C PRO A 14 -3.72 -3.57 -30.28
N PRO A 15 -4.34 -3.03 -29.22
CA PRO A 15 -3.88 -1.81 -28.58
C PRO A 15 -2.46 -1.97 -28.04
N SER A 16 -1.66 -0.90 -28.11
CA SER A 16 -0.25 -0.93 -27.70
C SER A 16 -0.10 -1.21 -26.21
N TRP A 17 -0.90 -0.55 -25.36
CA TRP A 17 -0.95 -0.81 -23.92
C TRP A 17 -1.25 -2.28 -23.60
N ALA A 18 -2.10 -2.95 -24.38
CA ALA A 18 -2.50 -4.34 -24.09
C ALA A 18 -1.32 -5.29 -24.26
N ALA A 19 -0.54 -5.12 -25.34
CA ALA A 19 0.66 -5.90 -25.59
C ALA A 19 1.75 -5.58 -24.55
N GLN A 20 1.95 -4.30 -24.22
CA GLN A 20 2.93 -3.86 -23.22
C GLN A 20 2.59 -4.37 -21.81
N GLN A 21 1.30 -4.40 -21.44
CA GLN A 21 0.84 -4.92 -20.15
C GLN A 21 1.19 -6.40 -20.00
N ARG A 22 0.92 -7.22 -21.04
CA ARG A 22 1.29 -8.64 -21.01
C ARG A 22 2.79 -8.85 -20.99
N LEU A 23 3.55 -8.06 -21.76
CA LEU A 23 5.00 -8.08 -21.74
C LEU A 23 5.51 -7.79 -20.33
N LEU A 24 5.08 -6.69 -19.71
CA LEU A 24 5.50 -6.29 -18.37
C LEU A 24 5.21 -7.37 -17.32
N MET A 25 4.00 -7.95 -17.32
CA MET A 25 3.64 -9.06 -16.43
C MET A 25 4.56 -10.27 -16.59
N SER A 26 4.85 -10.69 -17.84
CA SER A 26 5.78 -11.79 -18.10
C SER A 26 7.21 -11.46 -17.68
N THR A 27 7.69 -10.26 -17.99
CA THR A 27 9.03 -9.81 -17.62
C THR A 27 9.24 -9.79 -16.12
N MET A 28 8.27 -9.29 -15.34
CA MET A 28 8.38 -9.31 -13.88
C MET A 28 8.27 -10.72 -13.30
N SER A 29 7.45 -11.58 -13.90
CA SER A 29 7.36 -13.00 -13.50
C SER A 29 8.68 -13.72 -13.70
N ASP A 30 9.39 -13.47 -14.80
CA ASP A 30 10.72 -14.04 -15.05
C ASP A 30 11.81 -13.38 -14.20
N ALA A 31 11.64 -12.11 -13.84
CA ALA A 31 12.66 -11.32 -13.14
C ALA A 31 12.87 -11.76 -11.68
N VAL A 32 11.90 -12.46 -11.06
CA VAL A 32 12.05 -13.00 -9.70
C VAL A 32 13.17 -14.04 -9.62
N TYR A 33 13.46 -14.76 -10.70
CA TYR A 33 14.49 -15.81 -10.71
C TYR A 33 15.91 -15.26 -10.57
N PRO A 34 16.35 -14.25 -11.36
CA PRO A 34 17.61 -13.55 -11.11
C PRO A 34 17.75 -13.01 -9.68
N PHE A 35 16.65 -12.52 -9.08
CA PHE A 35 16.66 -12.07 -7.69
C PHE A 35 16.93 -13.24 -6.73
N LEU A 36 16.20 -14.34 -6.86
CA LEU A 36 16.39 -15.54 -6.05
C LEU A 36 17.80 -16.11 -6.20
N ASP A 37 18.27 -16.28 -7.43
CA ASP A 37 19.60 -16.79 -7.74
C ASP A 37 20.71 -15.92 -7.12
N ARG A 38 20.50 -14.60 -7.06
CA ARG A 38 21.49 -13.67 -6.53
C ARG A 38 21.49 -13.60 -5.01
N TYR A 39 20.33 -13.60 -4.38
CA TYR A 39 20.13 -13.23 -2.98
C TYR A 39 19.72 -14.38 -2.07
N THR A 40 19.47 -15.58 -2.58
CA THR A 40 19.08 -16.72 -1.74
C THR A 40 20.07 -17.87 -1.81
N HIS A 41 20.16 -18.63 -0.73
CA HIS A 41 20.79 -19.95 -0.72
C HIS A 41 19.87 -21.00 -1.37
N ASP A 42 20.40 -22.19 -1.67
CA ASP A 42 19.64 -23.31 -2.25
C ASP A 42 18.39 -23.69 -1.43
N ASP A 43 18.43 -23.48 -0.10
CA ASP A 43 17.32 -23.72 0.82
C ASP A 43 16.29 -22.58 0.88
N GLY A 44 16.51 -21.51 0.11
CA GLY A 44 15.66 -20.34 -0.05
C GLY A 44 15.83 -19.27 1.04
N GLU A 45 16.82 -19.39 1.92
CA GLU A 45 17.12 -18.33 2.90
C GLU A 45 17.84 -17.18 2.24
N LEU A 46 17.51 -15.95 2.67
CA LEU A 46 18.18 -14.76 2.17
C LEU A 46 19.63 -14.75 2.68
N ILE A 47 20.57 -14.48 1.77
CA ILE A 47 21.99 -14.39 2.07
C ILE A 47 22.22 -13.13 2.90
N TYR A 48 22.54 -13.31 4.17
CA TYR A 48 22.72 -12.23 5.14
C TYR A 48 23.81 -12.62 6.15
N ASP A 49 24.66 -11.68 6.59
CA ASP A 49 25.57 -11.90 7.73
C ASP A 49 25.02 -11.29 9.02
N ASP A 50 24.89 -12.16 10.02
CA ASP A 50 24.26 -11.90 11.33
C ASP A 50 24.81 -10.68 12.07
N ARG A 51 25.99 -10.17 11.70
CA ARG A 51 26.59 -8.98 12.30
C ARG A 51 25.98 -7.66 11.83
N TRP A 52 25.19 -7.66 10.75
CA TRP A 52 24.79 -6.41 10.09
C TRP A 52 23.78 -5.59 10.88
N GLY A 53 22.98 -6.22 11.76
CA GLY A 53 21.81 -5.56 12.33
C GLY A 53 20.75 -5.30 11.25
N GLY A 54 19.48 -5.21 11.62
CA GLY A 54 18.37 -5.09 10.67
C GLY A 54 17.06 -5.55 11.29
N GLY A 55 15.98 -4.91 10.88
CA GLY A 55 14.64 -5.23 11.32
C GLY A 55 14.16 -6.57 10.76
N ALA A 56 13.09 -7.11 11.33
CA ALA A 56 12.48 -8.33 10.81
C ALA A 56 11.73 -8.07 9.49
N ASP A 57 11.30 -6.83 9.29
CA ASP A 57 10.56 -6.32 8.16
C ASP A 57 11.31 -6.39 6.84
N ASP A 58 12.56 -5.91 6.81
CA ASP A 58 13.39 -5.87 5.60
C ASP A 58 13.45 -7.23 4.85
N PHE A 59 13.40 -8.34 5.59
CA PHE A 59 13.45 -9.69 5.01
C PHE A 59 12.17 -10.05 4.24
N TYR A 60 11.00 -9.62 4.73
CA TYR A 60 9.72 -9.89 4.07
C TYR A 60 9.54 -9.01 2.83
N GLU A 61 10.17 -7.83 2.80
CA GLU A 61 9.99 -6.84 1.73
C GLU A 61 10.54 -7.23 0.37
N GLY A 62 11.51 -8.15 0.34
CA GLY A 62 11.97 -8.77 -0.90
C GLY A 62 10.87 -9.50 -1.68
N TYR A 63 9.73 -9.79 -1.04
CA TYR A 63 8.62 -10.58 -1.61
C TYR A 63 7.28 -9.83 -1.65
N THR A 64 7.16 -8.63 -1.07
CA THR A 64 5.87 -7.96 -0.79
C THR A 64 4.91 -7.88 -1.98
N ASN A 65 5.42 -7.61 -3.19
CA ASN A 65 4.61 -7.42 -4.39
C ASN A 65 4.39 -8.68 -5.23
N TRP A 66 4.99 -9.82 -4.87
CA TRP A 66 4.88 -11.05 -5.66
C TRP A 66 3.48 -11.65 -5.65
N PRO A 67 2.77 -11.72 -4.50
CA PRO A 67 1.39 -12.18 -4.50
C PRO A 67 0.46 -11.19 -5.24
N LEU A 68 0.74 -9.88 -5.22
CA LEU A 68 -0.01 -8.90 -6.02
C LEU A 68 0.17 -9.12 -7.52
N LEU A 69 1.39 -9.39 -7.99
CA LEU A 69 1.62 -9.71 -9.39
C LEU A 69 0.87 -11.00 -9.80
N TYR A 70 0.83 -12.01 -8.92
CA TYR A 70 0.00 -13.20 -9.13
C TYR A 70 -1.49 -12.85 -9.25
N LEU A 71 -2.01 -12.00 -8.36
CA LEU A 71 -3.40 -11.50 -8.37
C LEU A 71 -3.74 -10.67 -9.61
N LEU A 72 -2.74 -10.11 -10.31
CA LEU A 72 -2.91 -9.35 -11.54
C LEU A 72 -2.87 -10.22 -12.81
N GLY A 73 -2.46 -11.48 -12.71
CA GLY A 73 -2.33 -12.41 -13.84
C GLY A 73 -0.88 -12.67 -14.28
N GLY A 74 0.09 -12.47 -13.39
CA GLY A 74 1.48 -12.94 -13.54
C GLY A 74 1.63 -14.46 -13.42
N GLY A 75 2.87 -14.94 -13.40
CA GLY A 75 3.26 -16.36 -13.36
C GLY A 75 2.57 -17.17 -12.26
N ASP A 76 2.28 -18.44 -12.53
CA ASP A 76 1.57 -19.33 -11.57
C ASP A 76 2.41 -19.67 -10.35
N ASP A 77 3.71 -19.80 -10.57
CA ASP A 77 4.76 -20.08 -9.59
C ASP A 77 4.91 -18.97 -8.54
N LEU A 78 4.49 -17.74 -8.83
CA LEU A 78 4.63 -16.60 -7.92
C LEU A 78 3.96 -16.83 -6.55
N VAL A 79 2.80 -17.50 -6.50
CA VAL A 79 2.12 -17.78 -5.22
C VAL A 79 2.90 -18.81 -4.41
N ASP A 80 3.43 -19.85 -5.05
CA ASP A 80 4.24 -20.88 -4.39
C ASP A 80 5.58 -20.31 -3.92
N LEU A 81 6.21 -19.47 -4.73
CA LEU A 81 7.43 -18.73 -4.37
C LEU A 81 7.19 -17.77 -3.21
N SER A 82 6.02 -17.12 -3.16
CA SER A 82 5.64 -16.24 -2.04
C SER A 82 5.45 -17.04 -0.75
N HIS A 83 4.73 -18.17 -0.78
CA HIS A 83 4.64 -19.07 0.37
C HIS A 83 6.02 -19.54 0.83
N ARG A 84 6.89 -19.96 -0.11
CA ARG A 84 8.26 -20.37 0.20
C ARG A 84 9.04 -19.23 0.87
N GLY A 85 8.99 -18.02 0.31
CA GLY A 85 9.65 -16.83 0.86
C GLY A 85 9.18 -16.54 2.29
N TRP A 86 7.87 -16.59 2.54
CA TRP A 86 7.32 -16.46 3.89
C TRP A 86 7.90 -17.50 4.85
N GLU A 87 7.91 -18.78 4.48
CA GLU A 87 8.41 -19.86 5.34
C GLU A 87 9.92 -19.73 5.61
N THR A 88 10.73 -19.43 4.59
CA THR A 88 12.19 -19.35 4.73
C THR A 88 12.60 -18.14 5.54
N VAL A 89 12.02 -16.97 5.28
CA VAL A 89 12.23 -15.74 6.07
C VAL A 89 11.82 -15.96 7.52
N THR A 90 10.61 -16.47 7.77
CA THR A 90 10.11 -16.70 9.13
C THR A 90 11.01 -17.67 9.91
N ARG A 91 11.50 -18.74 9.26
CA ARG A 91 12.46 -19.68 9.85
C ARG A 91 13.79 -19.00 10.19
N GLN A 92 14.32 -18.20 9.28
CA GLN A 92 15.57 -17.45 9.47
C GLN A 92 15.45 -16.47 10.65
N LEU A 93 14.38 -15.68 10.69
CA LEU A 93 14.09 -14.74 11.77
C LEU A 93 13.82 -15.43 13.12
N THR A 94 13.20 -16.61 13.11
CA THR A 94 12.99 -17.41 14.32
C THR A 94 14.32 -17.87 14.91
N ARG A 95 15.27 -18.35 14.09
CA ARG A 95 16.60 -18.72 14.57
C ARG A 95 17.39 -17.53 15.14
N ARG A 96 17.17 -16.34 14.58
CA ARG A 96 17.73 -15.07 15.07
C ARG A 96 17.03 -14.53 16.32
N GLY A 97 15.95 -15.18 16.77
CA GLY A 97 15.16 -14.77 17.92
C GLY A 97 14.30 -13.52 17.69
N GLN A 98 14.23 -13.02 16.45
CA GLN A 98 13.42 -11.87 16.07
C GLN A 98 11.95 -12.26 15.83
N ALA A 99 11.68 -13.50 15.41
CA ALA A 99 10.34 -14.05 15.32
C ALA A 99 10.06 -15.08 16.43
N HIS A 100 8.83 -15.06 16.94
CA HIS A 100 8.30 -16.05 17.87
C HIS A 100 6.86 -16.38 17.45
N LYS A 101 6.45 -17.65 17.50
CA LYS A 101 5.13 -18.10 17.00
C LYS A 101 4.82 -17.59 15.57
N GLU A 102 5.84 -17.54 14.71
CA GLU A 102 5.79 -17.09 13.30
C GLU A 102 5.46 -15.61 13.08
N TYR A 103 5.52 -14.77 14.11
CA TYR A 103 5.35 -13.32 14.02
C TYR A 103 6.50 -12.60 14.73
N ALA A 104 6.74 -11.32 14.44
CA ALA A 104 7.81 -10.59 15.12
C ALA A 104 7.58 -10.60 16.63
N ARG A 105 8.67 -10.88 17.36
CA ARG A 105 8.64 -11.05 18.80
C ARG A 105 8.44 -9.72 19.51
N VAL A 106 9.25 -8.73 19.13
CA VAL A 106 9.23 -7.35 19.61
C VAL A 106 9.74 -6.48 18.46
N MET A 107 8.85 -5.68 17.87
CA MET A 107 9.21 -4.70 16.84
C MET A 107 8.30 -3.48 16.98
N ASP A 108 8.74 -2.32 16.49
CA ASP A 108 7.80 -1.20 16.41
C ASP A 108 6.73 -1.46 15.35
N THR A 109 5.50 -1.03 15.62
CA THR A 109 4.38 -1.35 14.73
C THR A 109 4.46 -0.63 13.38
N PHE A 110 5.23 0.46 13.28
CA PHE A 110 5.49 1.14 12.02
C PHE A 110 6.18 0.18 11.04
N HIS A 111 7.34 -0.38 11.40
CA HIS A 111 8.05 -1.36 10.57
C HIS A 111 7.29 -2.69 10.45
N GLN A 112 6.66 -3.17 11.54
CA GLN A 112 5.88 -4.42 11.48
C GLN A 112 4.77 -4.35 10.43
N SER A 113 4.12 -3.18 10.33
CA SER A 113 3.06 -3.00 9.35
C SER A 113 3.57 -3.01 7.91
N GLU A 114 4.85 -2.70 7.64
CA GLU A 114 5.47 -2.83 6.32
C GLU A 114 5.59 -4.32 5.95
N SER A 115 5.99 -5.16 6.90
CA SER A 115 6.04 -6.63 6.72
C SER A 115 4.66 -7.24 6.50
N ASP A 116 3.66 -6.74 7.24
CA ASP A 116 2.33 -7.32 7.24
C ASP A 116 1.61 -7.14 5.90
N VAL A 117 1.99 -6.14 5.09
CA VAL A 117 1.48 -5.98 3.72
C VAL A 117 1.74 -7.23 2.87
N PHE A 118 2.93 -7.84 2.98
CA PHE A 118 3.22 -9.11 2.31
C PHE A 118 2.26 -10.21 2.75
N PHE A 119 1.98 -10.30 4.06
CA PHE A 119 1.04 -11.27 4.61
C PHE A 119 -0.39 -11.06 4.08
N TYR A 120 -0.85 -9.81 3.98
CA TYR A 120 -2.18 -9.48 3.46
C TYR A 120 -2.32 -9.86 1.99
N HIS A 121 -1.32 -9.54 1.16
CA HIS A 121 -1.30 -9.93 -0.24
C HIS A 121 -1.30 -11.45 -0.41
N LEU A 122 -0.54 -12.18 0.42
CA LEU A 122 -0.53 -13.64 0.40
C LEU A 122 -1.89 -14.24 0.80
N CYS A 123 -2.56 -13.66 1.80
CA CYS A 123 -3.92 -14.05 2.20
C CYS A 123 -4.94 -13.79 1.10
N LEU A 124 -4.84 -12.67 0.38
CA LEU A 124 -5.70 -12.36 -0.76
C LEU A 124 -5.43 -13.27 -1.96
N ALA A 125 -4.17 -13.63 -2.20
CA ALA A 125 -3.75 -14.49 -3.32
C ALA A 125 -4.18 -15.96 -3.15
N ASP A 126 -4.13 -16.49 -1.93
CA ASP A 126 -4.55 -17.86 -1.63
C ASP A 126 -5.35 -17.95 -0.31
N PRO A 127 -6.59 -17.44 -0.30
CA PRO A 127 -7.42 -17.45 0.90
C PRO A 127 -7.89 -18.85 1.32
N SER A 128 -7.62 -19.86 0.49
CA SER A 128 -7.97 -21.25 0.75
C SER A 128 -6.91 -22.00 1.58
N ALA A 129 -5.70 -21.45 1.68
CA ALA A 129 -4.61 -22.03 2.46
C ALA A 129 -4.95 -22.03 3.95
N GLY A 130 -5.23 -23.22 4.50
CA GLY A 130 -5.56 -23.40 5.92
C GLY A 130 -4.49 -22.88 6.89
N GLN A 131 -3.22 -22.84 6.48
CA GLN A 131 -2.15 -22.26 7.30
C GLN A 131 -2.30 -20.75 7.47
N LEU A 132 -2.72 -20.02 6.44
CA LEU A 132 -2.96 -18.58 6.51
C LEU A 132 -4.13 -18.26 7.45
N HIS A 133 -5.16 -19.10 7.45
CA HIS A 133 -6.27 -19.04 8.41
C HIS A 133 -5.83 -19.20 9.86
N MET A 134 -4.87 -20.11 10.13
CA MET A 134 -4.31 -20.28 11.47
C MET A 134 -3.43 -19.10 11.86
N ARG A 135 -2.58 -18.61 10.93
CA ARG A 135 -1.72 -17.44 11.12
C ARG A 135 -2.53 -16.20 11.43
N ALA A 136 -3.54 -15.88 10.61
CA ALA A 136 -4.35 -14.68 10.80
C ALA A 136 -5.05 -14.66 12.15
N ARG A 137 -5.62 -15.80 12.59
CA ARG A 137 -6.22 -15.92 13.93
C ARG A 137 -5.20 -15.71 15.03
N ARG A 138 -4.04 -16.35 14.93
CA ARG A 138 -2.97 -16.26 15.92
C ARG A 138 -2.38 -14.85 16.00
N PHE A 139 -2.09 -14.24 14.85
CA PHE A 139 -1.46 -12.92 14.78
C PHE A 139 -2.41 -11.84 15.31
N ALA A 140 -3.69 -11.85 14.90
CA ALA A 140 -4.70 -10.99 15.50
C ALA A 140 -4.89 -11.28 17.01
N GLY A 141 -4.80 -12.55 17.40
CA GLY A 141 -4.89 -12.99 18.80
C GLY A 141 -3.85 -12.34 19.74
N PHE A 142 -2.68 -11.93 19.23
CA PHE A 142 -1.69 -11.17 20.01
C PHE A 142 -2.17 -9.77 20.39
N PHE A 143 -3.08 -9.18 19.61
CA PHE A 143 -3.64 -7.84 19.85
C PHE A 143 -5.01 -7.90 20.54
N LEU A 144 -5.72 -9.02 20.40
CA LEU A 144 -6.97 -9.28 21.12
C LEU A 144 -6.74 -9.91 22.52
N ASN A 145 -5.47 -10.08 22.95
CA ASN A 145 -5.08 -10.75 24.20
C ASN A 145 -5.56 -12.21 24.30
N GLU A 146 -5.68 -12.92 23.18
CA GLU A 146 -6.08 -14.33 23.15
C GLU A 146 -4.91 -15.27 23.49
N ASP A 147 -3.67 -14.80 23.32
CA ASP A 147 -2.47 -15.51 23.74
C ASP A 147 -2.04 -15.04 25.14
N PRO A 148 -2.01 -15.92 26.16
CA PRO A 148 -1.65 -15.54 27.52
C PRO A 148 -0.18 -15.11 27.68
N GLU A 149 0.69 -15.42 26.72
CA GLU A 149 2.10 -14.99 26.73
C GLU A 149 2.30 -13.64 26.02
N ALA A 150 1.27 -13.13 25.32
CA ALA A 150 1.32 -11.88 24.58
C ALA A 150 0.03 -11.07 24.78
N GLN A 151 -0.02 -10.35 25.89
CA GLN A 151 -1.11 -9.41 26.20
C GLN A 151 -0.71 -7.99 25.82
N ASN A 152 -0.93 -7.61 24.55
CA ASN A 152 -0.47 -6.33 24.02
C ASN A 152 -1.47 -5.17 24.19
N TYR A 153 -2.74 -5.46 24.44
CA TYR A 153 -3.83 -4.47 24.44
C TYR A 153 -4.39 -4.24 25.85
N ASP A 154 -4.72 -2.99 26.15
CA ASP A 154 -5.49 -2.61 27.33
C ASP A 154 -6.92 -2.24 26.91
N PRO A 155 -7.93 -3.07 27.24
CA PRO A 155 -9.32 -2.83 26.87
C PRO A 155 -9.98 -1.71 27.70
N GLU A 156 -9.43 -1.31 28.85
CA GLU A 156 -9.99 -0.23 29.66
C GLU A 156 -9.70 1.13 29.02
N HIS A 157 -8.44 1.37 28.65
CA HIS A 157 -7.99 2.63 28.05
C HIS A 157 -7.97 2.59 26.52
N LYS A 158 -8.25 1.43 25.92
CA LYS A 158 -8.25 1.19 24.46
C LYS A 158 -6.92 1.61 23.84
N ILE A 159 -5.85 1.04 24.37
CA ILE A 159 -4.49 1.30 23.91
C ILE A 159 -3.68 0.03 23.70
N LEU A 160 -2.73 0.03 22.78
CA LEU A 160 -1.61 -0.91 22.86
C LEU A 160 -0.56 -0.41 23.85
N LEU A 161 0.04 -1.36 24.57
CA LEU A 161 0.80 -1.08 25.76
C LEU A 161 2.22 -0.54 25.51
N SER A 162 2.75 -0.67 24.30
CA SER A 162 4.09 -0.21 23.94
C SER A 162 4.14 0.14 22.45
N ALA A 163 5.07 1.02 22.06
CA ALA A 163 5.42 1.18 20.66
C ALA A 163 6.06 -0.08 20.08
N ARG A 164 6.71 -0.89 20.93
CA ARG A 164 7.40 -2.14 20.54
C ARG A 164 6.68 -3.33 21.16
N LEU A 165 6.06 -4.15 20.34
CA LEU A 165 5.21 -5.26 20.77
C LEU A 165 5.13 -6.34 19.68
N GLY A 166 4.44 -7.44 19.97
CA GLY A 166 4.25 -8.52 19.01
C GLY A 166 3.94 -9.85 19.70
N SER A 167 4.43 -10.95 19.15
CA SER A 167 4.19 -12.29 19.69
C SER A 167 4.89 -12.58 21.03
N GLY A 168 5.81 -11.70 21.45
CA GLY A 168 6.46 -11.75 22.77
C GLY A 168 5.77 -10.92 23.85
N GLY A 169 4.64 -10.29 23.55
CA GLY A 169 4.00 -9.31 24.42
C GLY A 169 4.60 -7.91 24.31
N PRO A 170 4.12 -6.95 25.13
CA PRO A 170 4.61 -5.58 25.08
C PRO A 170 6.02 -5.52 25.63
N HIS A 171 6.92 -4.86 24.91
CA HIS A 171 8.28 -4.66 25.36
C HIS A 171 8.43 -3.35 26.12
N TYR A 172 8.86 -3.48 27.38
CA TYR A 172 9.32 -2.35 28.19
C TYR A 172 10.83 -2.41 28.31
N THR A 173 11.50 -1.30 27.99
CA THR A 173 12.94 -1.22 28.19
C THR A 173 13.22 -1.16 29.71
N PRO A 174 14.09 -2.03 30.26
CA PRO A 174 14.35 -2.06 31.71
C PRO A 174 14.98 -0.76 32.20
N ASP A 175 14.61 -0.31 33.41
CA ASP A 175 15.10 0.95 34.03
C ASP A 175 16.64 1.02 34.06
N GLU A 176 17.33 -0.09 34.37
CA GLU A 176 18.80 -0.15 34.33
C GLU A 176 19.43 0.19 32.98
N ALA A 177 18.72 0.01 31.86
CA ALA A 177 19.22 0.38 30.53
C ALA A 177 19.35 1.90 30.36
N ARG A 178 18.61 2.69 31.15
CA ARG A 178 18.66 4.16 31.17
C ARG A 178 20.08 4.68 31.41
N GLU A 179 20.82 4.06 32.32
CA GLU A 179 22.17 4.51 32.72
C GLU A 179 23.20 4.43 31.58
N THR A 180 23.01 3.46 30.67
CA THR A 180 23.86 3.27 29.50
C THR A 180 23.29 3.85 28.21
N SER A 181 22.08 4.41 28.27
CA SER A 181 21.38 4.93 27.10
C SER A 181 22.12 6.14 26.52
N SER A 182 22.31 6.13 25.20
CA SER A 182 22.93 7.20 24.45
C SER A 182 22.39 7.20 23.04
N HIS A 183 22.03 8.38 22.52
CA HIS A 183 21.53 8.53 21.17
C HIS A 183 22.24 9.68 20.46
N ARG A 184 22.77 9.39 19.28
CA ARG A 184 23.28 10.40 18.35
C ARG A 184 22.18 10.64 17.32
N ALA A 185 21.68 11.85 17.30
CA ALA A 185 20.62 12.25 16.39
C ALA A 185 21.12 12.29 14.94
N SER A 186 20.18 12.13 14.00
CA SER A 186 20.45 12.12 12.57
C SER A 186 20.41 13.54 12.01
N GLU A 187 21.29 13.87 11.06
CA GLU A 187 21.19 15.12 10.28
C GLU A 187 19.89 15.15 9.47
N THR A 188 19.50 14.02 8.87
CA THR A 188 18.29 13.88 8.07
C THR A 188 17.03 14.17 8.90
N TYR A 189 16.96 13.60 10.10
CA TYR A 189 15.77 13.64 10.93
C TYR A 189 15.87 14.64 12.09
N GLY A 190 16.98 15.34 12.31
CA GLY A 190 17.10 16.24 13.46
C GLY A 190 16.96 15.53 14.81
N LEU A 191 16.41 16.23 15.81
CA LEU A 191 16.34 15.75 17.20
C LEU A 191 15.00 15.04 17.50
N PRO A 192 15.03 13.95 18.30
CA PRO A 192 13.82 13.39 18.90
C PRO A 192 13.09 14.38 19.82
N PHE A 193 13.84 15.17 20.59
CA PHE A 193 13.32 16.17 21.53
C PHE A 193 14.14 17.46 21.48
N TYR A 194 13.47 18.61 21.48
CA TYR A 194 14.09 19.93 21.39
C TYR A 194 14.07 20.70 22.73
N ASP A 195 13.63 20.06 23.82
CA ASP A 195 13.48 20.66 25.14
C ASP A 195 14.61 20.30 26.12
N LEU A 196 15.65 19.60 25.65
CA LEU A 196 16.76 19.17 26.49
C LEU A 196 17.80 20.30 26.63
N PRO A 197 18.20 20.68 27.86
CA PRO A 197 19.12 21.79 28.08
C PRO A 197 20.44 21.67 27.31
N GLY A 198 20.72 22.66 26.46
CA GLY A 198 21.95 22.74 25.69
C GLY A 198 22.03 21.76 24.52
N ILE A 199 20.91 21.24 24.03
CA ILE A 199 20.82 20.41 22.81
C ILE A 199 19.85 21.08 21.85
N ASP A 200 20.36 21.87 20.91
CA ASP A 200 19.56 22.65 19.97
C ASP A 200 19.64 22.09 18.53
N SER A 201 20.67 21.31 18.21
CA SER A 201 20.84 20.65 16.91
C SER A 201 21.34 19.21 17.03
N TYR A 202 21.23 18.43 15.96
CA TYR A 202 21.77 17.06 15.93
C TYR A 202 23.29 17.02 16.21
N GLU A 203 24.03 18.05 15.80
CA GLU A 203 25.47 18.18 16.01
C GLU A 203 25.84 18.22 17.50
N ASP A 204 24.97 18.78 18.35
CA ASP A 204 25.19 18.78 19.80
C ASP A 204 25.27 17.36 20.35
N THR A 205 24.54 16.41 19.79
CA THR A 205 24.59 15.00 20.20
C THR A 205 25.88 14.29 19.78
N LEU A 206 26.80 14.95 19.07
CA LEU A 206 28.15 14.45 18.87
C LEU A 206 28.97 14.49 20.18
N ASP A 207 28.64 15.39 21.11
CA ASP A 207 29.17 15.35 22.47
C ASP A 207 28.59 14.13 23.22
N PRO A 208 29.43 13.19 23.70
CA PRO A 208 28.97 12.01 24.40
C PRO A 208 28.10 12.28 25.64
N ALA A 209 28.27 13.42 26.31
CA ALA A 209 27.43 13.79 27.46
C ALA A 209 26.02 14.18 27.02
N LYS A 210 25.90 14.96 25.94
CA LYS A 210 24.61 15.35 25.36
C LYS A 210 23.92 14.16 24.69
N ALA A 211 24.68 13.28 24.03
CA ALA A 211 24.16 12.01 23.48
C ALA A 211 23.53 11.13 24.57
N ARG A 212 24.18 11.03 25.74
CA ARG A 212 23.63 10.33 26.91
C ARG A 212 22.36 10.99 27.43
N SER A 213 22.35 12.33 27.56
CA SER A 213 21.16 13.08 27.96
C SER A 213 19.97 12.81 27.03
N MET A 214 20.20 12.83 25.71
CA MET A 214 19.18 12.47 24.71
C MET A 214 18.72 11.02 24.86
N GLY A 215 19.65 10.08 24.99
CA GLY A 215 19.32 8.65 25.16
C GLY A 215 18.50 8.38 26.43
N GLN A 216 18.82 9.06 27.53
CA GLN A 216 18.06 8.97 28.78
C GLN A 216 16.64 9.53 28.62
N ALA A 217 16.47 10.66 27.93
CA ALA A 217 15.16 11.20 27.63
C ALA A 217 14.33 10.26 26.73
N MET A 218 14.94 9.66 25.71
CA MET A 218 14.28 8.66 24.86
C MET A 218 13.87 7.42 25.65
N HIS A 219 14.73 6.94 26.54
CA HIS A 219 14.37 5.87 27.46
C HIS A 219 13.15 6.29 28.31
N ASP A 220 13.23 7.41 29.02
CA ASP A 220 12.17 7.85 29.93
C ASP A 220 10.82 8.04 29.22
N ARG A 221 10.85 8.57 27.99
CA ARG A 221 9.66 8.99 27.22
C ARG A 221 9.10 7.90 26.29
N TRP A 222 9.92 6.96 25.80
CA TRP A 222 9.52 5.93 24.83
C TRP A 222 9.69 4.48 25.32
N GLN A 223 10.11 4.26 26.56
CA GLN A 223 10.25 2.88 27.09
C GLN A 223 8.94 2.10 27.13
N LYS A 224 7.78 2.78 27.19
CA LYS A 224 6.45 2.19 27.31
C LYS A 224 5.36 3.19 26.86
N GLY A 225 4.14 2.69 26.66
CA GLY A 225 3.01 3.49 26.21
C GLY A 225 2.73 3.34 24.72
N GLU A 226 1.56 3.81 24.33
CA GLU A 226 1.05 3.79 22.97
C GLU A 226 1.72 4.87 22.11
N VAL A 227 1.92 4.58 20.83
CA VAL A 227 2.23 5.58 19.80
C VAL A 227 1.26 5.48 18.64
N VAL A 228 1.08 6.57 17.89
CA VAL A 228 0.14 6.61 16.77
C VAL A 228 0.41 5.57 15.68
N GLY A 229 1.66 5.15 15.48
CA GLY A 229 2.01 4.08 14.54
C GLY A 229 1.34 2.74 14.84
N ASN A 230 0.92 2.50 16.09
CA ASN A 230 0.22 1.27 16.50
C ASN A 230 -1.14 1.09 15.81
N LEU A 231 -1.74 2.17 15.34
CA LEU A 231 -3.06 2.15 14.71
C LEU A 231 -3.05 1.39 13.35
N SER A 232 -1.88 1.13 12.76
CA SER A 232 -1.74 0.27 11.57
C SER A 232 -2.05 -1.22 11.85
N ALA A 233 -2.01 -1.66 13.12
CA ALA A 233 -2.39 -3.02 13.52
C ALA A 233 -3.86 -3.36 13.20
N THR A 234 -4.70 -2.35 12.96
CA THR A 234 -6.09 -2.54 12.52
C THR A 234 -6.20 -3.37 11.24
N SER A 235 -5.22 -3.30 10.33
CA SER A 235 -5.24 -4.10 9.10
C SER A 235 -4.98 -5.58 9.36
N LEU A 236 -4.12 -5.92 10.32
CA LEU A 236 -3.84 -7.30 10.67
C LEU A 236 -5.09 -7.99 11.22
N VAL A 237 -5.83 -7.27 12.06
CA VAL A 237 -7.09 -7.73 12.63
C VAL A 237 -8.20 -7.76 11.57
N THR A 238 -8.26 -6.75 10.69
CA THR A 238 -9.19 -6.75 9.54
C THR A 238 -8.91 -7.91 8.58
N ASN A 239 -7.65 -8.24 8.32
CA ASN A 239 -7.25 -9.39 7.51
C ASN A 239 -7.76 -10.72 8.13
N ALA A 240 -7.73 -10.84 9.46
CA ALA A 240 -8.33 -11.97 10.15
C ALA A 240 -9.87 -12.00 9.99
N PHE A 241 -10.54 -10.85 10.03
CA PHE A 241 -11.96 -10.77 9.68
C PHE A 241 -12.23 -11.25 8.26
N LEU A 242 -11.48 -10.76 7.26
CA LEU A 242 -11.68 -11.10 5.83
C LEU A 242 -11.50 -12.60 5.53
N LEU A 243 -10.65 -13.30 6.29
CA LEU A 243 -10.48 -14.75 6.18
C LEU A 243 -11.56 -15.55 6.91
N THR A 244 -12.08 -15.04 8.02
CA THR A 244 -12.82 -15.87 8.99
C THR A 244 -14.29 -15.50 9.15
N GLY A 245 -14.64 -14.25 8.91
CA GLY A 245 -15.95 -13.67 9.20
C GLY A 245 -16.29 -13.58 10.70
N ASP A 246 -15.31 -13.73 11.60
CA ASP A 246 -15.55 -13.68 13.04
C ASP A 246 -15.68 -12.23 13.54
N GLU A 247 -16.84 -11.91 14.10
CA GLU A 247 -17.24 -10.56 14.51
C GLU A 247 -16.32 -9.93 15.56
N LYS A 248 -15.65 -10.73 16.41
CA LYS A 248 -14.71 -10.19 17.40
C LYS A 248 -13.60 -9.34 16.80
N TYR A 249 -13.20 -9.65 15.56
CA TYR A 249 -12.17 -8.90 14.85
C TYR A 249 -12.69 -7.54 14.39
N ARG A 250 -13.94 -7.50 13.91
CA ARG A 250 -14.61 -6.23 13.57
C ARG A 250 -14.75 -5.37 14.82
N ASP A 251 -15.28 -5.94 15.90
CA ASP A 251 -15.52 -5.21 17.16
C ASP A 251 -14.24 -4.56 17.69
N TRP A 252 -13.11 -5.29 17.69
CA TRP A 252 -11.82 -4.76 18.12
C TRP A 252 -11.33 -3.61 17.22
N VAL A 253 -11.40 -3.76 15.89
CA VAL A 253 -10.98 -2.71 14.94
C VAL A 253 -11.78 -1.43 15.15
N LEU A 254 -13.09 -1.53 15.34
CA LEU A 254 -13.95 -0.36 15.53
C LEU A 254 -13.69 0.31 16.88
N GLU A 255 -13.61 -0.46 17.96
CA GLU A 255 -13.33 0.08 19.30
C GLU A 255 -12.02 0.87 19.33
N TYR A 256 -10.97 0.28 18.75
CA TYR A 256 -9.64 0.87 18.74
C TYR A 256 -9.56 2.10 17.82
N THR A 257 -10.17 2.03 16.63
CA THR A 257 -10.23 3.17 15.70
C THR A 257 -11.04 4.33 16.29
N ASP A 258 -12.19 4.05 16.90
CA ASP A 258 -13.03 5.08 17.55
C ASP A 258 -12.26 5.81 18.66
N ALA A 259 -11.47 5.10 19.47
CA ALA A 259 -10.65 5.72 20.52
C ALA A 259 -9.63 6.71 19.97
N TRP A 260 -8.99 6.40 18.84
CA TRP A 260 -8.09 7.33 18.16
C TRP A 260 -8.83 8.51 17.50
N MET A 261 -10.01 8.28 16.96
CA MET A 261 -10.86 9.37 16.44
C MET A 261 -11.28 10.35 17.53
N ASP A 262 -11.64 9.85 18.73
CA ASP A 262 -12.00 10.71 19.87
C ASP A 262 -10.81 11.56 20.32
N ARG A 263 -9.63 10.94 20.46
CA ARG A 263 -8.38 11.65 20.76
C ARG A 263 -8.04 12.72 19.70
N ALA A 264 -8.24 12.42 18.42
CA ALA A 264 -8.06 13.38 17.35
C ALA A 264 -9.05 14.55 17.48
N ARG A 265 -10.34 14.29 17.72
CA ARG A 265 -11.37 15.35 17.90
C ARG A 265 -11.05 16.27 19.07
N GLU A 266 -10.61 15.70 20.19
CA GLU A 266 -10.20 16.46 21.37
C GLU A 266 -8.96 17.33 21.12
N ASN A 267 -8.11 16.92 20.16
CA ASN A 267 -6.92 17.64 19.72
C ASN A 267 -7.10 18.32 18.34
N ASP A 268 -8.32 18.83 18.08
CA ASP A 268 -8.63 19.66 16.90
C ASP A 268 -8.30 18.98 15.55
N TRP A 269 -8.60 17.68 15.50
CA TRP A 269 -8.38 16.74 14.40
C TRP A 269 -6.93 16.47 14.01
N LEU A 270 -5.95 16.94 14.79
CA LEU A 270 -4.59 16.45 14.72
C LEU A 270 -4.47 15.26 15.67
N MET A 271 -4.17 14.06 15.16
CA MET A 271 -4.00 12.91 16.04
C MET A 271 -2.84 13.19 17.02
N PRO A 272 -3.01 13.04 18.34
CA PRO A 272 -1.85 12.97 19.22
C PRO A 272 -0.96 11.81 18.78
N ASP A 273 0.33 11.87 19.04
CA ASP A 273 1.26 10.80 18.62
C ASP A 273 1.65 9.82 19.74
N ASN A 274 1.13 10.04 20.95
CA ASN A 274 1.47 9.26 22.13
C ASN A 274 0.33 9.23 23.18
N VAL A 275 0.19 8.10 23.88
CA VAL A 275 -0.74 7.94 25.01
C VAL A 275 -0.09 7.06 26.09
N GLY A 276 -0.17 7.47 27.35
CA GLY A 276 0.35 6.68 28.46
C GLY A 276 -0.60 5.58 28.95
N HIS A 277 -0.14 4.78 29.92
CA HIS A 277 -0.91 3.64 30.45
C HIS A 277 -2.15 4.04 31.24
N SER A 278 -2.28 5.30 31.63
CA SER A 278 -3.51 5.84 32.21
C SER A 278 -4.56 6.23 31.16
N GLY A 279 -4.27 6.05 29.87
CA GLY A 279 -5.08 6.58 28.76
C GLY A 279 -4.88 8.10 28.53
N THR A 280 -3.99 8.75 29.27
CA THR A 280 -3.71 10.19 29.15
C THR A 280 -2.74 10.46 28.01
N VAL A 281 -3.11 11.35 27.08
CA VAL A 281 -2.23 11.87 26.04
C VAL A 281 -1.08 12.65 26.67
N GLY A 282 0.17 12.41 26.24
CA GLY A 282 1.33 13.14 26.76
C GLY A 282 1.82 12.70 28.14
N GLU A 283 1.31 11.62 28.73
CA GLU A 283 1.62 11.20 30.10
C GLU A 283 3.14 11.09 30.36
N TYR A 284 3.87 10.50 29.42
CA TYR A 284 5.32 10.32 29.51
C TYR A 284 6.11 11.41 28.78
N LEU A 285 5.42 12.46 28.29
CA LEU A 285 5.98 13.54 27.47
C LEU A 285 5.63 14.92 28.04
N ASP A 286 5.50 15.02 29.36
CA ASP A 286 5.23 16.27 30.10
C ASP A 286 3.94 16.98 29.61
N GLY A 287 2.93 16.20 29.19
CA GLY A 287 1.64 16.68 28.68
C GLY A 287 1.65 17.09 27.20
N LYS A 288 2.75 16.87 26.47
CA LYS A 288 2.81 17.14 25.02
C LYS A 288 2.05 16.07 24.24
N TRP A 289 1.13 16.51 23.38
CA TRP A 289 0.41 15.64 22.43
C TRP A 289 1.29 15.15 21.27
N TYR A 290 2.52 15.68 21.16
CA TYR A 290 3.53 15.32 20.18
C TYR A 290 4.81 14.81 20.86
N GLY A 291 5.68 14.16 20.08
CA GLY A 291 7.00 13.68 20.51
C GLY A 291 7.08 12.17 20.71
N GLY A 292 6.04 11.43 20.37
CA GLY A 292 6.04 9.96 20.31
C GLY A 292 7.00 9.40 19.26
N LEU A 293 7.40 8.14 19.42
CA LEU A 293 8.22 7.42 18.45
C LEU A 293 7.45 7.29 17.12
N TYR A 294 8.10 7.65 16.00
CA TYR A 294 7.45 7.75 14.68
C TYR A 294 6.29 8.76 14.62
N GLY A 295 6.27 9.72 15.56
CA GLY A 295 5.28 10.77 15.69
C GLY A 295 5.65 12.07 14.98
N TRP A 296 4.98 13.16 15.38
CA TRP A 296 5.07 14.49 14.77
C TRP A 296 6.47 15.06 14.82
N THR A 297 7.21 14.79 15.89
CA THR A 297 8.55 15.35 16.06
C THR A 297 9.59 14.51 15.38
N TYR A 298 9.56 13.17 15.39
CA TYR A 298 10.67 12.36 14.86
C TYR A 298 10.23 10.93 14.51
N PRO A 299 10.77 10.32 13.44
CA PRO A 299 11.61 10.93 12.40
C PRO A 299 10.80 11.54 11.25
N HIS A 300 9.55 11.08 11.03
CA HIS A 300 8.84 11.30 9.76
C HIS A 300 7.60 12.22 9.84
N GLY A 301 6.99 12.39 11.01
CA GLY A 301 5.84 13.28 11.19
C GLY A 301 4.60 12.87 10.39
N TRP A 302 3.96 13.84 9.75
CA TRP A 302 2.70 13.71 9.01
C TRP A 302 2.70 12.55 8.02
N TYR A 303 3.84 12.25 7.39
CA TYR A 303 3.98 11.13 6.47
C TYR A 303 3.47 9.80 7.10
N ASN A 304 4.00 9.42 8.26
CA ASN A 304 3.61 8.19 8.96
C ASN A 304 2.20 8.28 9.54
N ILE A 305 1.89 9.43 10.13
CA ILE A 305 0.66 9.65 10.88
C ILE A 305 -0.55 9.61 9.92
N GLN A 306 -0.40 10.17 8.73
CA GLN A 306 -1.45 10.15 7.72
C GLN A 306 -1.65 8.77 7.11
N MET A 307 -0.56 8.01 6.85
CA MET A 307 -0.68 6.62 6.41
C MET A 307 -1.50 5.79 7.39
N THR A 308 -1.17 5.89 8.67
CA THR A 308 -1.85 5.11 9.70
C THR A 308 -3.31 5.56 9.90
N ALA A 309 -3.59 6.87 9.81
CA ALA A 309 -4.97 7.39 9.81
C ALA A 309 -5.80 6.83 8.65
N ILE A 310 -5.24 6.83 7.44
CA ILE A 310 -5.90 6.29 6.25
C ILE A 310 -6.13 4.79 6.41
N THR A 311 -5.13 4.04 6.85
CA THR A 311 -5.22 2.59 7.05
C THR A 311 -6.37 2.23 7.99
N ALA A 312 -6.42 2.80 9.19
CA ALA A 312 -7.50 2.49 10.14
C ALA A 312 -8.88 2.98 9.67
N ALA A 313 -8.96 4.16 9.08
CA ALA A 313 -10.22 4.67 8.54
C ALA A 313 -10.74 3.80 7.38
N ALA A 314 -9.85 3.33 6.50
CA ALA A 314 -10.19 2.45 5.39
C ALA A 314 -10.70 1.09 5.89
N ASN A 315 -10.04 0.52 6.91
CA ASN A 315 -10.46 -0.72 7.55
C ASN A 315 -11.84 -0.59 8.19
N ALA A 316 -12.05 0.43 9.03
CA ALA A 316 -13.34 0.66 9.68
C ALA A 316 -14.44 0.94 8.67
N TYR A 317 -14.16 1.72 7.62
CA TYR A 317 -15.10 1.98 6.53
C TYR A 317 -15.44 0.71 5.74
N LEU A 318 -14.46 -0.14 5.44
CA LEU A 318 -14.69 -1.43 4.77
C LEU A 318 -15.65 -2.32 5.57
N LEU A 319 -15.46 -2.38 6.88
CA LEU A 319 -16.22 -3.26 7.77
C LEU A 319 -17.62 -2.74 8.13
N THR A 320 -17.84 -1.43 8.08
CA THR A 320 -19.09 -0.79 8.53
C THR A 320 -19.89 -0.13 7.43
N ARG A 321 -19.23 0.28 6.34
CA ARG A 321 -19.76 1.14 5.27
C ARG A 321 -20.11 2.55 5.77
N ASP A 322 -19.55 2.95 6.92
CA ASP A 322 -19.79 4.24 7.56
C ASP A 322 -18.70 5.24 7.17
N ASP A 323 -19.04 6.20 6.31
CA ASP A 323 -18.11 7.18 5.78
C ASP A 323 -17.58 8.17 6.83
N ARG A 324 -18.17 8.20 8.04
CA ARG A 324 -17.69 9.03 9.16
C ARG A 324 -16.27 8.65 9.57
N TYR A 325 -15.84 7.41 9.37
CA TYR A 325 -14.46 7.00 9.64
C TYR A 325 -13.45 7.73 8.75
N LEU A 326 -13.85 8.09 7.52
CA LEU A 326 -13.00 8.84 6.59
C LEU A 326 -12.76 10.29 7.02
N GLU A 327 -13.52 10.83 8.00
CA GLU A 327 -13.23 12.15 8.56
C GLU A 327 -11.88 12.22 9.28
N LEU A 328 -11.39 11.11 9.86
CA LEU A 328 -10.12 11.08 10.56
C LEU A 328 -8.94 11.52 9.65
N PRO A 329 -8.64 10.80 8.55
CA PRO A 329 -7.58 11.23 7.64
C PRO A 329 -7.93 12.53 6.91
N ARG A 330 -9.21 12.78 6.59
CA ARG A 330 -9.63 13.98 5.84
C ARG A 330 -9.36 15.26 6.62
N ARG A 331 -9.80 15.32 7.89
CA ARG A 331 -9.65 16.52 8.72
C ARG A 331 -8.20 16.78 9.06
N GLN A 332 -7.44 15.74 9.41
CA GLN A 332 -6.00 15.87 9.67
C GLN A 332 -5.27 16.44 8.44
N MET A 333 -5.54 15.89 7.25
CA MET A 333 -4.98 16.38 6.00
C MET A 333 -5.38 17.83 5.73
N ASP A 334 -6.64 18.21 5.94
CA ASP A 334 -7.08 19.61 5.79
C ASP A 334 -6.29 20.55 6.71
N ARG A 335 -6.04 20.18 7.99
CA ARG A 335 -5.23 21.01 8.91
C ARG A 335 -3.81 21.24 8.39
N ILE A 336 -3.20 20.24 7.75
CA ILE A 336 -1.84 20.35 7.20
C ILE A 336 -1.82 21.13 5.89
N LEU A 337 -2.78 20.88 4.98
CA LEU A 337 -2.89 21.61 3.72
C LEU A 337 -3.19 23.10 3.94
N ASP A 338 -3.95 23.46 4.98
CA ASP A 338 -4.24 24.85 5.36
C ASP A 338 -2.98 25.64 5.77
N LEU A 339 -1.90 24.93 6.17
CA LEU A 339 -0.59 25.53 6.49
C LEU A 339 0.31 25.70 5.25
N GLY A 340 -0.13 25.23 4.08
CA GLY A 340 0.68 25.18 2.88
C GLY A 340 1.13 26.55 2.38
N GLU A 341 2.38 26.63 1.93
CA GLU A 341 3.01 27.85 1.44
C GLU A 341 3.77 27.62 0.13
N GLN A 342 3.80 28.62 -0.75
CA GLN A 342 4.69 28.64 -1.92
C GLN A 342 6.12 28.91 -1.45
N ARG A 343 7.02 27.96 -1.70
CA ARG A 343 8.40 27.98 -1.20
C ARG A 343 9.39 27.46 -2.22
N ASP A 344 10.62 27.98 -2.17
CA ASP A 344 11.74 27.47 -2.97
C ASP A 344 12.25 26.16 -2.37
N VAL A 345 12.02 25.04 -3.04
CA VAL A 345 12.38 23.68 -2.57
C VAL A 345 13.85 23.55 -2.20
N ARG A 346 14.75 24.30 -2.87
CA ARG A 346 16.20 24.25 -2.64
C ARG A 346 16.64 24.93 -1.36
N LYS A 347 15.77 25.74 -0.76
CA LYS A 347 16.02 26.49 0.47
C LYS A 347 15.39 25.84 1.71
N ASN A 348 14.77 24.68 1.56
CA ASN A 348 14.10 23.97 2.65
C ASN A 348 14.83 22.64 2.87
N HIS A 349 15.12 22.34 4.15
CA HIS A 349 15.49 20.98 4.54
C HIS A 349 14.26 20.08 4.41
N MET A 350 14.44 18.90 3.83
CA MET A 350 13.40 17.88 3.67
C MET A 350 13.92 16.54 4.16
N SER A 351 13.35 16.03 5.25
CA SER A 351 13.76 14.74 5.81
C SER A 351 13.46 13.56 4.88
N LEU A 352 12.49 13.71 3.97
CA LEU A 352 12.07 12.67 3.01
C LEU A 352 12.36 13.08 1.56
N TRP A 353 13.42 13.85 1.30
CA TRP A 353 13.78 14.34 -0.05
C TRP A 353 13.69 13.25 -1.14
N HIS A 354 14.13 12.03 -0.83
CA HIS A 354 14.17 10.90 -1.77
C HIS A 354 12.78 10.36 -2.17
N HIS A 355 11.71 10.66 -1.40
CA HIS A 355 10.34 10.32 -1.78
C HIS A 355 9.82 11.19 -2.94
N TRP A 356 10.41 12.38 -3.13
CA TRP A 356 9.91 13.38 -4.06
C TRP A 356 10.63 13.41 -5.40
N ILE A 357 11.43 12.38 -5.72
CA ILE A 357 12.22 12.32 -6.96
C ILE A 357 11.33 12.50 -8.20
N GLY A 358 10.15 11.89 -8.24
CA GLY A 358 9.17 12.06 -9.31
C GLY A 358 8.73 13.53 -9.48
N GLN A 359 8.25 14.17 -8.40
CA GLN A 359 7.86 15.58 -8.43
C GLN A 359 9.02 16.50 -8.81
N MET A 360 10.20 16.33 -8.19
CA MET A 360 11.37 17.17 -8.45
C MET A 360 11.85 17.03 -9.90
N THR A 361 11.80 15.81 -10.46
CA THR A 361 12.13 15.57 -11.87
C THR A 361 11.12 16.24 -12.80
N ALA A 362 9.82 16.12 -12.52
CA ALA A 362 8.75 16.75 -13.31
C ALA A 362 8.74 18.29 -13.21
N MET A 363 9.22 18.86 -12.09
CA MET A 363 9.39 20.30 -11.92
C MET A 363 10.45 20.88 -12.87
N GLY A 364 11.50 20.12 -13.19
CA GLY A 364 12.59 20.57 -14.06
C GLY A 364 13.34 21.77 -13.47
N GLU A 365 13.37 22.90 -14.18
CA GLU A 365 14.05 24.13 -13.71
C GLU A 365 13.21 24.94 -12.70
N ARG A 366 11.93 24.60 -12.53
CA ARG A 366 11.04 25.26 -11.57
C ARG A 366 11.43 24.82 -10.16
N HIS A 367 11.38 25.76 -9.22
CA HIS A 367 11.84 25.51 -7.85
C HIS A 367 10.91 26.08 -6.79
N GLU A 368 9.99 26.97 -7.13
CA GLU A 368 8.97 27.49 -6.21
C GLU A 368 7.69 26.67 -6.40
N THR A 369 7.26 25.95 -5.36
CA THR A 369 6.09 25.07 -5.37
C THR A 369 5.40 25.09 -4.00
N LEU A 370 4.18 24.55 -3.93
CA LEU A 370 3.48 24.32 -2.67
C LEU A 370 4.26 23.34 -1.79
N LEU A 371 4.62 23.76 -0.58
CA LEU A 371 5.14 22.90 0.49
C LEU A 371 4.24 22.99 1.72
N VAL A 372 4.13 21.89 2.45
CA VAL A 372 3.40 21.77 3.72
C VAL A 372 4.36 21.27 4.81
N PRO A 373 4.13 21.60 6.09
CA PRO A 373 4.99 21.11 7.15
C PRO A 373 4.67 19.65 7.46
N TYR A 374 5.69 18.80 7.49
CA TYR A 374 5.53 17.41 7.86
C TYR A 374 5.71 17.22 9.37
N ARG A 375 6.45 18.08 10.07
CA ARG A 375 6.83 17.83 11.46
C ARG A 375 6.47 18.99 12.38
N TYR A 376 6.24 18.65 13.64
CA TYR A 376 5.91 19.60 14.70
C TYR A 376 6.76 19.35 15.94
N GLY A 377 7.21 20.42 16.58
CA GLY A 377 7.99 20.37 17.81
C GLY A 377 7.83 21.64 18.63
N ASP A 378 8.72 21.84 19.60
CA ASP A 378 8.59 22.94 20.58
C ASP A 378 8.63 24.34 19.94
N ALA A 379 9.24 24.48 18.76
CA ALA A 379 9.28 25.73 17.99
C ALA A 379 8.13 25.88 16.98
N GLY A 380 7.20 24.92 16.91
CA GLY A 380 6.10 24.88 15.94
C GLY A 380 6.37 23.96 14.74
N TRP A 381 5.74 24.28 13.61
CA TRP A 381 5.78 23.50 12.36
C TRP A 381 7.10 23.68 11.61
N PHE A 382 7.71 22.57 11.16
CA PHE A 382 8.95 22.53 10.40
C PHE A 382 8.97 21.36 9.41
N ASP A 383 10.11 21.16 8.73
CA ASP A 383 10.29 20.12 7.71
C ASP A 383 9.28 20.25 6.57
N TRP A 384 9.45 21.30 5.77
CA TRP A 384 8.51 21.71 4.74
C TRP A 384 8.77 20.94 3.44
N GLN A 385 7.80 20.11 3.03
CA GLN A 385 7.95 19.17 1.91
C GLN A 385 6.73 19.23 0.97
N PRO A 386 6.83 18.71 -0.27
CA PRO A 386 5.67 18.57 -1.15
C PRO A 386 4.54 17.77 -0.49
N PRO A 387 3.27 18.14 -0.68
CA PRO A 387 2.15 17.32 -0.20
C PRO A 387 2.15 15.96 -0.93
N SER A 388 2.07 14.86 -0.18
CA SER A 388 2.07 13.53 -0.79
C SER A 388 0.76 13.30 -1.56
N PRO A 389 0.82 12.94 -2.86
CA PRO A 389 -0.36 12.65 -3.66
C PRO A 389 -1.08 11.37 -3.20
N ILE A 390 -0.36 10.44 -2.58
CA ILE A 390 -0.83 9.12 -2.15
C ILE A 390 -1.97 9.27 -1.13
N PHE A 391 -1.90 10.27 -0.25
CA PHE A 391 -2.93 10.50 0.76
C PHE A 391 -4.23 11.01 0.15
N LEU A 392 -4.10 11.88 -0.86
CA LEU A 392 -5.23 12.45 -1.59
C LEU A 392 -5.90 11.38 -2.45
N SER A 393 -5.10 10.60 -3.20
CA SER A 393 -5.60 9.55 -4.07
C SER A 393 -6.25 8.42 -3.27
N ALA A 394 -5.66 7.98 -2.16
CA ALA A 394 -6.22 6.94 -1.30
C ALA A 394 -7.56 7.37 -0.69
N LEU A 395 -7.64 8.59 -0.14
CA LEU A 395 -8.89 9.11 0.43
C LEU A 395 -9.99 9.23 -0.65
N TRP A 396 -9.68 9.84 -1.79
CA TRP A 396 -10.63 9.95 -2.89
C TRP A 396 -11.04 8.58 -3.45
N ASN A 397 -10.12 7.64 -3.58
CA ASN A 397 -10.43 6.28 -4.03
C ASN A 397 -11.41 5.58 -3.08
N LEU A 398 -11.34 5.84 -1.76
CA LEU A 398 -12.28 5.32 -0.78
C LEU A 398 -13.63 6.05 -0.82
N SER A 399 -13.65 7.38 -0.77
CA SER A 399 -14.88 8.16 -0.67
C SER A 399 -15.61 8.29 -2.00
N MET A 400 -14.86 8.51 -3.09
CA MET A 400 -15.33 9.03 -4.38
C MET A 400 -16.15 10.32 -4.25
N ALA A 401 -15.90 11.09 -3.19
CA ALA A 401 -16.59 12.34 -2.91
C ALA A 401 -16.02 13.48 -3.78
N ASP A 402 -16.91 14.37 -4.23
CA ASP A 402 -16.53 15.52 -5.06
C ASP A 402 -15.61 16.46 -4.28
N GLU A 403 -15.81 16.62 -2.96
CA GLU A 403 -14.96 17.47 -2.12
C GLU A 403 -13.52 16.94 -2.01
N ASP A 404 -13.34 15.61 -2.05
CA ASP A 404 -12.01 14.99 -2.04
C ASP A 404 -11.33 15.15 -3.41
N TRP A 405 -12.09 15.16 -4.51
CA TRP A 405 -11.58 15.53 -5.83
C TRP A 405 -11.20 17.03 -5.91
N GLU A 406 -12.00 17.91 -5.32
CA GLU A 406 -11.68 19.34 -5.23
C GLU A 406 -10.39 19.60 -4.44
N ARG A 407 -10.12 18.81 -3.38
CA ARG A 407 -8.82 18.83 -2.67
C ARG A 407 -7.66 18.50 -3.61
N ILE A 408 -7.78 17.42 -4.38
CA ILE A 408 -6.79 17.01 -5.38
C ILE A 408 -6.52 18.16 -6.37
N GLU A 409 -7.58 18.76 -6.93
CA GLU A 409 -7.43 19.86 -7.90
C GLU A 409 -6.81 21.12 -7.29
N ARG A 410 -7.13 21.46 -6.03
CA ARG A 410 -6.50 22.58 -5.33
C ARG A 410 -4.99 22.37 -5.18
N VAL A 411 -4.56 21.18 -4.76
CA VAL A 411 -3.13 20.85 -4.63
C VAL A 411 -2.46 20.88 -6.00
N ARG A 412 -3.04 20.23 -7.01
CA ARG A 412 -2.52 20.23 -8.38
C ARG A 412 -2.29 21.63 -8.94
N GLN A 413 -3.24 22.54 -8.72
CA GLN A 413 -3.14 23.93 -9.22
C GLN A 413 -2.09 24.75 -8.47
N ALA A 414 -1.73 24.36 -7.25
CA ALA A 414 -0.74 25.03 -6.41
C ALA A 414 0.68 24.47 -6.59
N GLU A 415 0.84 23.25 -7.12
CA GLU A 415 2.14 22.68 -7.40
C GLU A 415 2.73 23.19 -8.72
N ALA A 416 4.06 23.22 -8.78
CA ALA A 416 4.79 23.85 -9.87
C ALA A 416 5.17 22.88 -11.00
N TYR A 417 4.49 21.75 -11.17
CA TYR A 417 4.77 20.79 -12.24
C TYR A 417 3.52 20.28 -12.95
N ASP A 418 3.70 19.70 -14.13
CA ASP A 418 2.60 19.11 -14.87
C ASP A 418 2.34 17.70 -14.34
N TRP A 419 1.18 17.50 -13.75
CA TRP A 419 0.73 16.21 -13.23
C TRP A 419 0.53 15.16 -14.32
N ASN A 420 0.54 15.51 -15.60
CA ASN A 420 0.53 14.54 -16.70
C ASN A 420 1.88 13.81 -16.87
N GLU A 421 2.97 14.32 -16.29
CA GLU A 421 4.29 13.74 -16.45
C GLU A 421 4.41 12.37 -15.76
N VAL A 422 4.94 11.40 -16.52
CA VAL A 422 5.27 10.07 -16.03
C VAL A 422 6.78 9.94 -16.05
N VAL A 423 7.38 9.74 -14.88
CA VAL A 423 8.84 9.66 -14.67
C VAL A 423 9.18 8.27 -14.17
N ALA A 424 10.14 7.57 -14.78
CA ALA A 424 10.60 6.30 -14.22
C ALA A 424 11.49 6.52 -12.99
N PHE A 425 10.99 6.18 -11.80
CA PHE A 425 11.75 6.18 -10.54
C PHE A 425 11.26 5.07 -9.61
N HIS A 426 12.02 4.74 -8.58
CA HIS A 426 11.58 3.86 -7.49
C HIS A 426 11.74 4.59 -6.16
N ASN A 427 10.76 4.43 -5.27
CA ASN A 427 10.80 4.85 -3.87
C ASN A 427 10.45 3.66 -2.95
N LYS A 428 10.59 3.84 -1.64
CA LYS A 428 10.32 2.81 -0.62
C LYS A 428 8.92 2.18 -0.76
N GLU A 429 7.94 2.99 -1.13
CA GLU A 429 6.52 2.62 -1.22
C GLU A 429 6.17 1.86 -2.52
N ASP A 430 7.11 1.80 -3.47
CA ASP A 430 6.89 1.32 -4.84
C ASP A 430 5.65 1.96 -5.49
N GLY A 431 5.52 3.29 -5.28
CA GLY A 431 4.40 4.12 -5.71
C GLY A 431 4.83 5.53 -6.15
N GLY A 432 3.87 6.44 -6.29
CA GLY A 432 4.11 7.86 -6.56
C GLY A 432 3.82 8.31 -8.00
N HIS A 433 3.02 7.54 -8.75
CA HIS A 433 2.45 7.90 -10.03
C HIS A 433 0.93 8.17 -9.95
N ASP A 434 0.41 8.47 -8.75
CA ASP A 434 -0.99 8.81 -8.55
C ASP A 434 -1.41 10.03 -9.38
N GLN A 435 -0.57 11.06 -9.46
CA GLN A 435 -0.88 12.28 -10.21
C GLN A 435 -1.20 12.00 -11.69
N PRO A 436 -0.29 11.39 -12.49
CA PRO A 436 -0.58 11.12 -13.89
C PRO A 436 -1.74 10.15 -14.10
N TRP A 437 -1.98 9.24 -13.16
CA TRP A 437 -3.15 8.35 -13.18
C TRP A 437 -4.46 9.11 -12.93
N LEU A 438 -4.52 10.00 -11.93
CA LEU A 438 -5.67 10.86 -11.68
C LEU A 438 -5.98 11.75 -12.90
N ARG A 439 -4.94 12.25 -13.59
CA ARG A 439 -5.12 13.01 -14.84
C ARG A 439 -5.65 12.15 -15.99
N TYR A 440 -5.24 10.89 -16.07
CA TYR A 440 -5.79 9.94 -17.02
C TYR A 440 -7.28 9.70 -16.78
N LEU A 441 -7.69 9.46 -15.52
CA LEU A 441 -9.09 9.30 -15.15
C LEU A 441 -9.94 10.56 -15.42
N ALA A 442 -9.32 11.74 -15.32
CA ALA A 442 -9.94 13.01 -15.70
C ALA A 442 -10.05 13.21 -17.23
N GLY A 443 -9.36 12.40 -18.03
CA GLY A 443 -9.32 12.49 -19.49
C GLY A 443 -8.21 13.41 -20.05
N ASP A 444 -7.34 13.93 -19.19
CA ASP A 444 -6.32 14.93 -19.54
C ASP A 444 -4.93 14.32 -19.81
N ASN A 445 -4.77 13.00 -19.64
CA ASN A 445 -3.51 12.27 -19.87
C ASN A 445 -3.73 10.97 -20.67
N PRO A 446 -4.20 11.03 -21.94
CA PRO A 446 -4.70 9.87 -22.68
C PRO A 446 -3.64 8.81 -23.03
N ASP A 447 -2.36 9.17 -23.03
CA ASP A 447 -1.23 8.28 -23.29
C ASP A 447 -0.60 7.69 -22.01
N HIS A 448 -1.17 8.02 -20.84
CA HIS A 448 -0.74 7.47 -19.55
C HIS A 448 -0.61 5.94 -19.55
N PRO A 449 -1.56 5.14 -20.09
CA PRO A 449 -1.46 3.68 -20.03
C PRO A 449 -0.17 3.14 -20.64
N GLU A 450 0.22 3.61 -21.83
CA GLU A 450 1.51 3.22 -22.42
C GLU A 450 2.70 3.79 -21.64
N ARG A 451 2.64 5.06 -21.20
CA ARG A 451 3.75 5.72 -20.50
C ARG A 451 4.07 5.05 -19.15
N ILE A 452 3.06 4.70 -18.36
CA ILE A 452 3.27 4.07 -17.04
C ILE A 452 3.79 2.64 -17.17
N LEU A 453 3.33 1.88 -18.19
CA LEU A 453 3.86 0.55 -18.49
C LEU A 453 5.34 0.63 -18.91
N GLN A 454 5.72 1.65 -19.69
CA GLN A 454 7.12 1.89 -20.08
C GLN A 454 7.99 2.30 -18.89
N ALA A 455 7.49 3.18 -18.03
CA ALA A 455 8.20 3.58 -16.81
C ALA A 455 8.41 2.40 -15.86
N SER A 456 7.38 1.58 -15.67
CA SER A 456 7.45 0.34 -14.87
C SER A 456 8.47 -0.64 -15.49
N TYR A 457 8.46 -0.82 -16.80
CA TYR A 457 9.45 -1.67 -17.48
C TYR A 457 10.88 -1.15 -17.29
N GLN A 458 11.09 0.17 -17.33
CA GLN A 458 12.41 0.79 -17.07
C GLN A 458 12.89 0.50 -15.63
N GLN A 459 11.99 0.56 -14.63
CA GLN A 459 12.32 0.18 -13.25
C GLN A 459 12.79 -1.28 -13.17
N VAL A 460 12.07 -2.21 -13.81
CA VAL A 460 12.45 -3.64 -13.84
C VAL A 460 13.84 -3.83 -14.47
N VAL A 461 14.11 -3.15 -15.59
CA VAL A 461 15.42 -3.20 -16.26
C VAL A 461 16.53 -2.66 -15.35
N GLN A 462 16.29 -1.55 -14.66
CA GLN A 462 17.25 -0.95 -13.74
C GLN A 462 17.53 -1.90 -12.56
N ARG A 463 16.50 -2.43 -11.89
CA ARG A 463 16.67 -3.34 -10.75
C ARG A 463 17.41 -4.60 -11.16
N LEU A 464 17.07 -5.21 -12.30
CA LEU A 464 17.81 -6.36 -12.83
C LEU A 464 19.27 -6.04 -13.15
N ALA A 465 19.60 -4.81 -13.57
CA ALA A 465 20.99 -4.40 -13.74
C ALA A 465 21.72 -4.30 -12.40
N VAL A 466 21.09 -3.70 -11.39
CA VAL A 466 21.63 -3.64 -10.02
C VAL A 466 21.88 -5.05 -9.47
N ILE A 467 20.93 -5.97 -9.62
CA ILE A 467 21.05 -7.38 -9.18
C ILE A 467 22.29 -8.05 -9.82
N ARG A 468 22.49 -7.88 -11.14
CA ARG A 468 23.61 -8.50 -11.87
C ARG A 468 24.96 -7.94 -11.46
N GLU A 469 25.02 -6.63 -11.18
CA GLU A 469 26.26 -5.92 -10.84
C GLU A 469 26.55 -5.93 -9.34
N ASP A 470 25.60 -6.37 -8.52
CA ASP A 470 25.76 -6.51 -7.08
C ASP A 470 26.94 -7.45 -6.81
N THR A 471 27.98 -6.93 -6.16
CA THR A 471 29.15 -7.71 -5.71
C THR A 471 29.22 -7.80 -4.18
N GLU A 472 28.25 -7.19 -3.49
CA GLU A 472 28.25 -7.01 -2.05
C GLU A 472 27.38 -8.04 -1.32
N VAL A 473 26.60 -8.86 -2.03
CA VAL A 473 25.81 -9.94 -1.42
C VAL A 473 26.66 -10.86 -0.54
N GLY A 474 26.22 -11.08 0.69
CA GLY A 474 26.97 -11.86 1.68
C GLY A 474 28.14 -11.10 2.32
N THR A 475 28.32 -9.82 1.97
CA THR A 475 29.19 -8.86 2.65
C THR A 475 28.34 -7.74 3.25
N GLN A 476 28.91 -6.90 4.12
CA GLN A 476 28.14 -5.84 4.77
C GLN A 476 27.51 -4.87 3.74
N HIS A 477 26.19 -4.97 3.54
CA HIS A 477 25.38 -4.08 2.72
C HIS A 477 24.19 -3.52 3.53
N GLY A 478 23.50 -2.51 2.99
CA GLY A 478 22.34 -1.91 3.65
C GLY A 478 21.19 -2.91 3.86
N GLU A 479 20.47 -2.75 4.96
CA GLU A 479 19.34 -3.60 5.38
C GLU A 479 18.20 -3.64 4.33
N HIS A 480 17.94 -2.52 3.66
CA HIS A 480 16.88 -2.38 2.65
C HIS A 480 17.22 -2.99 1.28
N ARG A 481 18.36 -3.66 1.12
CA ARG A 481 18.87 -4.11 -0.19
C ARG A 481 17.87 -4.95 -0.98
N TRP A 482 17.15 -5.85 -0.30
CA TRP A 482 16.19 -6.73 -0.96
C TRP A 482 14.94 -5.98 -1.43
N GLN A 483 14.49 -4.99 -0.67
CA GLN A 483 13.41 -4.09 -1.06
C GLN A 483 13.82 -3.27 -2.28
N GLU A 484 14.97 -2.58 -2.21
CA GLU A 484 15.49 -1.70 -3.27
C GLU A 484 15.70 -2.42 -4.61
N THR A 485 15.96 -3.72 -4.56
CA THR A 485 16.23 -4.57 -5.72
C THR A 485 15.09 -5.49 -6.10
N ASN A 486 13.97 -5.50 -5.36
CA ASN A 486 12.81 -6.34 -5.68
C ASN A 486 12.34 -6.05 -7.11
N PRO A 487 12.46 -6.98 -8.06
CA PRO A 487 12.24 -6.69 -9.47
C PRO A 487 10.77 -6.52 -9.84
N VAL A 488 9.84 -6.74 -8.90
CA VAL A 488 8.41 -6.62 -9.12
C VAL A 488 7.93 -5.23 -8.72
N THR A 489 7.29 -4.53 -9.66
CA THR A 489 6.61 -3.26 -9.46
C THR A 489 5.15 -3.36 -9.88
N THR A 490 4.21 -3.01 -9.00
CA THR A 490 2.77 -3.29 -9.21
C THR A 490 1.91 -2.06 -9.43
N GLU A 491 2.37 -0.87 -9.06
CA GLU A 491 1.55 0.34 -9.07
C GLU A 491 0.88 0.59 -10.43
N GLY A 492 1.68 0.66 -11.50
CA GLY A 492 1.15 0.92 -12.85
C GLY A 492 0.16 -0.15 -13.31
N LEU A 493 0.36 -1.41 -12.92
CA LEU A 493 -0.59 -2.47 -13.23
C LEU A 493 -1.86 -2.36 -12.39
N LEU A 494 -1.78 -2.04 -11.10
CA LEU A 494 -2.98 -1.84 -10.26
C LEU A 494 -3.84 -0.69 -10.76
N GLN A 495 -3.21 0.42 -11.14
CA GLN A 495 -3.88 1.61 -11.70
C GLN A 495 -4.65 1.26 -12.97
N LEU A 496 -4.01 0.56 -13.91
CA LEU A 496 -4.62 0.22 -15.20
C LEU A 496 -5.57 -0.98 -15.14
N VAL A 497 -5.22 -2.04 -14.41
CA VAL A 497 -5.99 -3.29 -14.39
C VAL A 497 -7.13 -3.20 -13.39
N CYS A 498 -6.86 -2.73 -12.18
CA CYS A 498 -7.80 -2.75 -11.07
C CYS A 498 -8.49 -1.41 -10.80
N GLY A 499 -8.02 -0.33 -11.44
CA GLY A 499 -8.53 1.02 -11.19
C GLY A 499 -8.26 1.48 -9.76
N ALA A 500 -7.09 1.12 -9.22
CA ALA A 500 -6.75 1.30 -7.81
C ALA A 500 -5.38 1.98 -7.65
N PRO A 501 -5.18 2.83 -6.62
CA PRO A 501 -3.83 3.23 -6.22
C PRO A 501 -3.07 2.04 -5.62
N GLN A 502 -1.75 2.16 -5.51
CA GLN A 502 -0.92 1.23 -4.74
C GLN A 502 -1.41 1.22 -3.27
N PRO A 503 -1.46 0.05 -2.59
CA PRO A 503 -1.81 0.00 -1.16
C PRO A 503 -0.88 0.90 -0.33
N ILE A 504 -1.42 1.49 0.74
CA ILE A 504 -0.61 2.26 1.68
C ILE A 504 0.49 1.35 2.25
N TYR A 505 1.75 1.74 2.06
CA TYR A 505 2.90 0.89 2.37
C TYR A 505 2.97 0.47 3.85
N ASN A 506 2.64 1.36 4.79
CA ASN A 506 2.56 1.02 6.21
C ASN A 506 1.18 0.43 6.57
N GLY A 507 1.01 -0.85 6.24
CA GLY A 507 -0.10 -1.68 6.68
C GLY A 507 -1.40 -1.54 5.90
N GLY A 508 -1.42 -0.93 4.71
CA GLY A 508 -2.63 -0.77 3.91
C GLY A 508 -3.14 -2.08 3.29
N LEU A 509 -4.46 -2.25 3.28
CA LEU A 509 -5.15 -3.26 2.48
C LEU A 509 -5.41 -2.75 1.04
N LEU A 510 -5.66 -3.67 0.09
CA LEU A 510 -5.94 -3.31 -1.31
C LEU A 510 -7.40 -2.88 -1.50
N PHE A 511 -7.61 -1.65 -1.97
CA PHE A 511 -8.94 -1.11 -2.31
C PHE A 511 -9.10 -0.91 -3.82
N ALA A 512 -9.49 -1.99 -4.51
CA ALA A 512 -9.66 -2.00 -5.96
C ALA A 512 -11.09 -1.71 -6.42
N ARG A 513 -11.27 -1.19 -7.64
CA ARG A 513 -12.59 -1.05 -8.27
C ARG A 513 -13.11 -2.37 -8.80
N VAL A 514 -12.21 -3.17 -9.37
CA VAL A 514 -12.51 -4.46 -9.98
C VAL A 514 -11.33 -5.40 -9.79
N SER A 515 -11.61 -6.67 -9.54
CA SER A 515 -10.64 -7.77 -9.55
C SER A 515 -11.08 -8.87 -10.50
N TYR A 516 -10.13 -9.75 -10.87
CA TYR A 516 -10.29 -10.70 -11.97
C TYR A 516 -9.97 -12.11 -11.49
N PHE A 517 -10.67 -13.10 -12.04
CA PHE A 517 -10.37 -14.51 -11.84
C PHE A 517 -10.38 -15.22 -13.17
N ASP A 518 -9.32 -15.97 -13.46
CA ASP A 518 -9.25 -16.86 -14.60
C ASP A 518 -10.17 -18.06 -14.35
N ALA A 519 -11.29 -18.08 -15.06
CA ALA A 519 -12.33 -19.08 -14.88
C ALA A 519 -11.93 -20.45 -15.47
N GLN A 520 -11.03 -20.48 -16.45
CA GLN A 520 -10.55 -21.72 -17.07
C GLN A 520 -9.52 -22.41 -16.17
N ARG A 521 -8.64 -21.62 -15.55
CA ARG A 521 -7.55 -22.12 -14.70
C ARG A 521 -7.92 -22.20 -13.23
N GLY A 522 -9.01 -21.55 -12.81
CA GLY A 522 -9.49 -21.57 -11.43
C GLY A 522 -8.58 -20.82 -10.45
N ARG A 523 -7.96 -19.72 -10.90
CA ARG A 523 -7.06 -18.89 -10.09
C ARG A 523 -7.42 -17.40 -10.18
N PRO A 524 -7.04 -16.56 -9.20
CA PRO A 524 -7.15 -15.11 -9.36
C PRO A 524 -6.19 -14.59 -10.45
N GLY A 525 -6.51 -13.41 -10.95
CA GLY A 525 -5.77 -12.70 -12.00
C GLY A 525 -6.38 -12.82 -13.39
N LEU A 526 -5.84 -12.01 -14.31
CA LEU A 526 -6.20 -12.06 -15.72
C LEU A 526 -5.73 -13.38 -16.34
N PRO A 527 -6.53 -14.01 -17.23
CA PRO A 527 -6.09 -15.15 -18.01
C PRO A 527 -4.87 -14.83 -18.90
N PRO A 528 -4.14 -15.85 -19.37
CA PRO A 528 -3.11 -15.66 -20.39
C PRO A 528 -3.66 -14.90 -21.60
N ASP A 529 -2.84 -14.03 -22.19
CA ASP A 529 -3.17 -13.21 -23.36
C ASP A 529 -4.29 -12.16 -23.16
N VAL A 530 -4.89 -12.08 -21.97
CA VAL A 530 -5.91 -11.07 -21.65
C VAL A 530 -5.25 -9.86 -21.00
N ALA A 531 -5.52 -8.69 -21.57
CA ALA A 531 -5.19 -7.40 -20.98
C ALA A 531 -6.48 -6.66 -20.56
N ALA A 532 -6.38 -5.85 -19.52
CA ALA A 532 -7.48 -5.06 -18.97
C ALA A 532 -7.05 -3.61 -18.77
N LEU A 533 -7.93 -2.67 -19.10
CA LEU A 533 -7.73 -1.24 -18.91
C LEU A 533 -8.98 -0.61 -18.29
N VAL A 534 -8.86 -0.10 -17.08
CA VAL A 534 -9.86 0.73 -16.43
C VAL A 534 -9.71 2.14 -16.97
N GLU A 535 -10.61 2.53 -17.86
CA GLU A 535 -10.59 3.83 -18.52
C GLU A 535 -11.19 4.94 -17.67
N LYS A 536 -12.14 4.59 -16.80
CA LYS A 536 -12.83 5.57 -15.96
C LYS A 536 -13.32 4.98 -14.64
N VAL A 537 -13.21 5.78 -13.59
CA VAL A 537 -13.66 5.46 -12.24
C VAL A 537 -14.49 6.64 -11.72
N GLU A 538 -15.77 6.41 -11.46
CA GLU A 538 -16.69 7.39 -10.86
C GLU A 538 -17.42 6.74 -9.66
N ALA A 539 -18.12 7.54 -8.84
CA ALA A 539 -18.77 7.05 -7.62
C ALA A 539 -19.71 5.86 -7.87
N ARG A 540 -20.43 5.86 -9.00
CA ARG A 540 -21.41 4.83 -9.37
C ARG A 540 -21.14 4.11 -10.69
N ARG A 541 -19.93 4.24 -11.24
CA ARG A 541 -19.58 3.76 -12.59
C ARG A 541 -18.12 3.34 -12.68
N THR A 542 -17.86 2.28 -13.43
CA THR A 542 -16.51 1.84 -13.82
C THR A 542 -16.52 1.50 -15.31
N LEU A 543 -15.66 2.14 -16.10
CA LEU A 543 -15.47 1.84 -17.52
C LEU A 543 -14.21 0.99 -17.68
N LEU A 544 -14.36 -0.17 -18.33
CA LEU A 544 -13.33 -1.20 -18.46
C LEU A 544 -13.23 -1.68 -19.91
N HIS A 545 -12.02 -1.81 -20.45
CA HIS A 545 -11.74 -2.42 -21.74
C HIS A 545 -10.96 -3.71 -21.54
N LEU A 546 -11.50 -4.83 -22.04
CA LEU A 546 -10.86 -6.14 -22.03
C LEU A 546 -10.49 -6.54 -23.45
N VAL A 547 -9.29 -7.10 -23.61
CA VAL A 547 -8.75 -7.54 -24.90
C VAL A 547 -8.16 -8.93 -24.74
N ASN A 548 -8.66 -9.90 -25.51
CA ASN A 548 -7.98 -11.19 -25.72
C ASN A 548 -7.06 -11.07 -26.94
N LEU A 549 -5.75 -11.10 -26.71
CA LEU A 549 -4.73 -10.98 -27.75
C LEU A 549 -4.50 -12.30 -28.52
N ASN A 550 -5.02 -13.43 -28.04
CA ASN A 550 -4.82 -14.72 -28.66
C ASN A 550 -5.80 -14.96 -29.83
N PRO A 551 -5.32 -15.13 -31.08
CA PRO A 551 -6.20 -15.32 -32.23
C PRO A 551 -6.69 -16.77 -32.41
N ILE A 552 -6.27 -17.68 -31.54
CA ILE A 552 -6.60 -19.11 -31.63
C ILE A 552 -7.48 -19.54 -30.45
N GLU A 553 -7.15 -19.12 -29.24
CA GLU A 553 -7.81 -19.58 -28.02
C GLU A 553 -8.76 -18.53 -27.44
N GLY A 554 -9.95 -19.00 -27.04
CA GLY A 554 -10.88 -18.19 -26.25
C GLY A 554 -10.48 -18.19 -24.78
N ARG A 555 -10.72 -17.06 -24.11
CA ARG A 555 -10.49 -16.88 -22.68
C ARG A 555 -11.81 -16.63 -21.97
N GLU A 556 -11.83 -16.95 -20.69
CA GLU A 556 -12.98 -16.75 -19.85
C GLU A 556 -12.50 -16.25 -18.48
N LEU A 557 -13.14 -15.21 -17.99
CA LEU A 557 -12.83 -14.63 -16.70
C LEU A 557 -14.08 -14.22 -15.94
N VAL A 558 -13.96 -14.17 -14.62
CA VAL A 558 -14.96 -13.57 -13.74
C VAL A 558 -14.43 -12.22 -13.28
N LEU A 559 -15.23 -11.18 -13.51
CA LEU A 559 -15.03 -9.87 -12.90
C LEU A 559 -15.69 -9.88 -11.53
N GLN A 560 -14.99 -9.39 -10.52
CA GLN A 560 -15.53 -9.16 -9.18
C GLN A 560 -15.52 -7.66 -8.88
N ALA A 561 -16.62 -7.16 -8.33
CA ALA A 561 -16.76 -5.77 -7.91
C ALA A 561 -16.04 -5.57 -6.57
N GLY A 562 -14.92 -4.86 -6.58
CA GLY A 562 -14.04 -4.71 -5.41
C GLY A 562 -12.97 -5.81 -5.27
N ALA A 563 -12.03 -5.60 -4.36
CA ALA A 563 -11.01 -6.60 -4.01
C ALA A 563 -11.60 -7.77 -3.20
N TYR A 564 -12.65 -7.50 -2.44
CA TYR A 564 -13.27 -8.40 -1.45
C TYR A 564 -14.73 -8.73 -1.77
N GLY A 565 -15.20 -8.38 -2.98
CA GLY A 565 -16.61 -8.54 -3.37
C GLY A 565 -17.55 -7.56 -2.65
N GLU A 566 -17.00 -6.53 -2.02
CA GLU A 566 -17.66 -5.54 -1.19
C GLU A 566 -18.53 -4.56 -2.01
N HIS A 567 -18.39 -4.54 -3.33
CA HIS A 567 -19.22 -3.75 -4.25
C HIS A 567 -20.24 -4.64 -4.99
N THR A 568 -21.22 -4.01 -5.63
CA THR A 568 -22.24 -4.69 -6.46
C THR A 568 -22.31 -4.03 -7.82
N PHE A 569 -22.28 -4.82 -8.90
CA PHE A 569 -22.60 -4.34 -10.24
C PHE A 569 -24.11 -4.28 -10.44
N GLY A 570 -24.60 -3.18 -11.02
CA GLY A 570 -25.98 -2.99 -11.45
C GLY A 570 -26.18 -3.45 -12.89
N THR A 571 -26.19 -2.51 -13.82
CA THR A 571 -26.25 -2.78 -15.27
C THR A 571 -24.87 -2.74 -15.92
N ALA A 572 -24.65 -3.58 -16.92
CA ALA A 572 -23.50 -3.49 -17.81
C ALA A 572 -23.96 -3.02 -19.19
N GLN A 573 -23.39 -1.93 -19.67
CA GLN A 573 -23.44 -1.54 -21.08
C GLN A 573 -22.18 -2.04 -21.78
N TYR A 574 -22.31 -2.69 -22.93
CA TYR A 574 -21.18 -3.35 -23.57
C TYR A 574 -21.20 -3.32 -25.10
N SER A 575 -20.01 -3.32 -25.71
CA SER A 575 -19.85 -3.28 -27.16
C SER A 575 -20.21 -4.62 -27.82
N VAL A 576 -20.98 -4.56 -28.90
CA VAL A 576 -21.39 -5.72 -29.70
C VAL A 576 -21.23 -5.44 -31.19
N LEU A 577 -20.60 -6.36 -31.90
CA LEU A 577 -20.37 -6.29 -33.34
C LEU A 577 -21.69 -6.11 -34.12
N THR A 578 -21.70 -5.18 -35.08
CA THR A 578 -22.83 -4.96 -36.00
C THR A 578 -22.45 -5.13 -37.47
N SER A 579 -21.16 -5.02 -37.81
CA SER A 579 -20.66 -5.25 -39.17
C SER A 579 -20.52 -6.73 -39.49
N ASP A 580 -20.54 -7.07 -40.78
CA ASP A 580 -20.29 -8.42 -41.30
C ASP A 580 -18.81 -8.81 -41.24
N PHE A 581 -18.21 -8.97 -40.06
CA PHE A 581 -16.86 -9.53 -39.93
C PHE A 581 -16.91 -11.07 -39.77
N PRO A 582 -16.03 -11.86 -40.43
CA PRO A 582 -14.90 -11.47 -41.27
C PRO A 582 -15.25 -11.16 -42.74
N GLY A 583 -16.53 -11.15 -43.10
CA GLY A 583 -17.00 -11.05 -44.49
C GLY A 583 -17.16 -12.43 -45.14
N THR A 584 -17.08 -12.48 -46.47
CA THR A 584 -17.14 -13.76 -47.21
C THR A 584 -15.75 -14.38 -47.33
N SER A 585 -15.68 -15.70 -47.50
CA SER A 585 -14.40 -16.45 -47.52
C SER A 585 -13.46 -16.11 -48.68
N VAL A 586 -13.89 -15.28 -49.64
CA VAL A 586 -13.12 -14.89 -50.84
C VAL A 586 -12.72 -13.42 -50.85
N ASP A 587 -13.05 -12.66 -49.80
CA ASP A 587 -12.71 -11.24 -49.72
C ASP A 587 -11.21 -11.06 -49.47
N TYR A 588 -10.56 -10.22 -50.28
CA TYR A 588 -9.12 -9.93 -50.18
C TYR A 588 -8.77 -8.95 -49.05
N ALA A 589 -9.77 -8.34 -48.41
CA ALA A 589 -9.63 -7.47 -47.25
C ALA A 589 -10.86 -7.63 -46.34
N ALA A 590 -10.64 -7.66 -45.03
CA ALA A 590 -11.73 -7.69 -44.06
C ALA A 590 -12.54 -6.38 -44.12
N PRO A 591 -13.87 -6.43 -43.96
CA PRO A 591 -14.69 -5.23 -43.94
C PRO A 591 -14.42 -4.39 -42.68
N PRO A 592 -14.72 -3.08 -42.71
CA PRO A 592 -14.61 -2.23 -41.53
C PRO A 592 -15.47 -2.76 -40.38
N VAL A 593 -14.89 -2.76 -39.18
CA VAL A 593 -15.57 -3.20 -37.95
C VAL A 593 -16.40 -2.04 -37.42
N THR A 594 -17.70 -2.28 -37.21
CA THR A 594 -18.59 -1.37 -36.49
C THR A 594 -19.28 -2.12 -35.37
N HIS A 595 -19.60 -1.41 -34.29
CA HIS A 595 -20.27 -1.97 -33.13
C HIS A 595 -21.33 -1.01 -32.61
N GLN A 596 -22.24 -1.54 -31.80
CA GLN A 596 -23.21 -0.79 -31.03
C GLN A 596 -23.12 -1.17 -29.56
N THR A 597 -23.78 -0.41 -28.69
CA THR A 597 -23.88 -0.75 -27.27
C THR A 597 -25.13 -1.60 -27.02
N ARG A 598 -25.00 -2.65 -26.21
CA ARG A 598 -26.12 -3.39 -25.62
C ARG A 598 -26.08 -3.26 -24.11
N THR A 599 -27.21 -3.53 -23.47
CA THR A 599 -27.33 -3.47 -22.01
C THR A 599 -27.77 -4.83 -21.47
N ALA A 600 -27.14 -5.26 -20.38
CA ALA A 600 -27.54 -6.42 -19.61
C ALA A 600 -27.65 -6.06 -18.12
N ALA A 601 -28.58 -6.69 -17.42
CA ALA A 601 -28.62 -6.68 -15.96
C ALA A 601 -27.54 -7.63 -15.43
N VAL A 602 -26.75 -7.16 -14.47
CA VAL A 602 -25.78 -7.98 -13.73
C VAL A 602 -26.30 -8.26 -12.32
N GLU A 603 -26.66 -7.20 -11.58
CA GLU A 603 -27.31 -7.26 -10.26
C GLU A 603 -26.59 -8.18 -9.26
N GLY A 604 -25.28 -8.01 -9.11
CA GLY A 604 -24.49 -8.83 -8.19
C GLY A 604 -23.01 -8.47 -8.13
N PRO A 605 -22.24 -9.08 -7.22
CA PRO A 605 -20.82 -8.78 -7.02
C PRO A 605 -19.92 -9.35 -8.13
N ARG A 606 -20.46 -10.17 -9.04
CA ARG A 606 -19.68 -10.88 -10.06
C ARG A 606 -20.40 -10.96 -11.40
N VAL A 607 -19.62 -10.90 -12.48
CA VAL A 607 -20.07 -11.17 -13.86
C VAL A 607 -19.02 -12.00 -14.58
N ARG A 608 -19.47 -13.02 -15.34
CA ARG A 608 -18.59 -13.83 -16.19
C ARG A 608 -18.49 -13.19 -17.57
N VAL A 609 -17.28 -13.06 -18.08
CA VAL A 609 -16.99 -12.54 -19.41
C VAL A 609 -16.33 -13.62 -20.25
N GLU A 610 -16.91 -13.89 -21.41
CA GLU A 610 -16.34 -14.79 -22.41
C GLU A 610 -15.67 -13.94 -23.50
N LEU A 611 -14.39 -14.19 -23.73
CA LEU A 611 -13.57 -13.52 -24.74
C LEU A 611 -13.15 -14.54 -25.80
N PRO A 612 -13.94 -14.76 -26.86
CA PRO A 612 -13.52 -15.59 -27.99
C PRO A 612 -12.15 -15.16 -28.57
N PRO A 613 -11.52 -16.00 -29.42
CA PRO A 613 -10.22 -15.68 -29.99
C PRO A 613 -10.21 -14.31 -30.68
N ALA A 614 -9.18 -13.51 -30.40
CA ALA A 614 -8.99 -12.15 -30.92
C ALA A 614 -10.25 -11.28 -30.81
N THR A 615 -10.86 -11.22 -29.63
CA THR A 615 -11.99 -10.32 -29.36
C THR A 615 -11.69 -9.32 -28.26
N GLU A 616 -12.39 -8.19 -28.32
CA GLU A 616 -12.38 -7.15 -27.32
C GLU A 616 -13.80 -6.78 -26.90
N ILE A 617 -13.91 -6.19 -25.71
CA ILE A 617 -15.16 -5.67 -25.17
C ILE A 617 -14.89 -4.48 -24.28
N THR A 618 -15.65 -3.41 -24.48
CA THR A 618 -15.74 -2.28 -23.56
C THR A 618 -16.97 -2.50 -22.70
N LEU A 619 -16.80 -2.45 -21.38
CA LEU A 619 -17.80 -2.66 -20.35
C LEU A 619 -17.95 -1.36 -19.54
N ASP A 620 -19.10 -0.73 -19.64
CA ASP A 620 -19.51 0.37 -18.80
C ASP A 620 -20.45 -0.17 -17.71
N LEU A 621 -19.88 -0.35 -16.53
CA LEU A 621 -20.50 -1.03 -15.39
C LEU A 621 -21.04 0.03 -14.43
N ALA A 622 -22.35 0.00 -14.18
CA ALA A 622 -22.92 0.67 -13.02
C ALA A 622 -22.48 -0.09 -11.76
N THR A 623 -22.00 0.63 -10.75
CA THR A 623 -21.41 0.04 -9.54
C THR A 623 -21.98 0.72 -8.30
N GLU A 624 -22.47 -0.06 -7.36
CA GLU A 624 -22.78 0.39 -6.01
C GLU A 624 -21.69 -0.07 -5.06
N ARG A 625 -20.98 0.88 -4.46
CA ARG A 625 -19.80 0.61 -3.64
C ARG A 625 -20.18 0.30 -2.20
N PHE A 626 -19.38 -0.54 -1.56
CA PHE A 626 -19.53 -0.96 -0.15
C PHE A 626 -20.96 -1.41 0.20
N THR A 627 -21.55 -2.28 -0.62
CA THR A 627 -22.93 -2.79 -0.42
C THR A 627 -22.96 -4.19 0.18
N ASN A 628 -21.87 -4.94 0.09
CA ASN A 628 -21.79 -6.33 0.54
C ASN A 628 -20.85 -6.48 1.73
N GLU A 629 -20.91 -7.64 2.39
CA GLU A 629 -19.96 -8.02 3.42
C GLU A 629 -18.62 -8.38 2.77
N PRO A 630 -17.51 -7.68 3.12
CA PRO A 630 -16.21 -7.97 2.54
C PRO A 630 -15.67 -9.31 3.03
N ALA A 631 -15.12 -10.10 2.13
CA ALA A 631 -14.40 -11.32 2.45
C ALA A 631 -13.38 -11.61 1.35
N TYR A 632 -12.33 -12.39 1.64
CA TYR A 632 -11.46 -12.87 0.56
C TYR A 632 -12.15 -13.82 -0.42
N GLY A 633 -13.34 -14.33 -0.04
CA GLY A 633 -14.19 -15.14 -0.89
C GLY A 633 -13.67 -16.56 -1.06
N ALA A 634 -14.53 -17.55 -0.82
CA ALA A 634 -14.28 -18.92 -1.24
C ALA A 634 -14.38 -18.96 -2.78
N THR A 635 -13.25 -19.14 -3.45
CA THR A 635 -13.18 -19.52 -4.86
C THR A 635 -13.83 -20.88 -5.06
N ARG A 636 -15.15 -20.90 -5.31
CA ARG A 636 -15.86 -21.98 -6.03
C ARG A 636 -16.98 -21.43 -6.89
#